data_AF-A0A222P2U0-F1
#
_entry.id   AF-A0A222P2U0-F1
#
_cell.length_a   1.000
_cell.length_b   1.000
_cell.length_c   1.000
_cell.angle_alpha   90.00
_cell.angle_beta   90.00
_cell.angle_gamma   90.00
#
_symmetry.space_group_name_H-M   'P 1'
#
loop_
_entity.id
_entity.type
_entity.pdbx_description
1 polymer ?
#
loop_
_entity_poly.entity_id
_entity_poly.type
_entity_poly.pdbx_seq_one_letter_code
_entity_poly.pdbx_strand_id
1 'polypeptide(L)'
;MLNSGEAEKLLLEEKEEAVRLEKRKQRIDEAIDVSPALNNCFFHAYALHLLSNQHAFPPGLFDLTEFDGTHVVTLKERLHDDRVLQEELTTAATPDYLFEKTLILGILLRSWFCTQLFHSETARDALFEFKGETYNGDIRAFTFLRMVSEYQDALFTPVLKARSLVQDFKNKLPTLQQLLDLSVDVPNNVFIALKQLPNIIEASIATLETDEKNSSNPISPLEKSKQVLKKLLDVLDDAQKELKATDTHELLNDFINEAKAELNFNLAAEQQNFVRTFERKYEDFPIYLGNKAFFNEALANTDLESIKTYWHKEGYENFCRFLNLSNTKISYADVDPILANLVPYAIYSENGAVLVCDTIPFLELMLKLNEGHYKLLTNPRTIELLQHYPLQQKHYLQNREALLAQKRVAEELIKETLFVEALIPEDKDNNSNLVEVLLEDEGINSLPVELFIPENNKVNPLDALIKNLPKFLDKLKEKMGRTPQTEEVGPSTSGEQKEHLPSETPESPIHSGDGINLLSLTEVGEQRDPLSVSVGVSTSEIQEHPDEVRENINPENLNNAKLQHFYQQLVQLEQKAKEFKAKENQSLDYKRAAEATGALYDKLHRAFNDFVKNPNEKAFELFSQQSLAAIQKHQPALERHRKEYGQLKQIIGNIVLAIVGIGIFYGAALMINRAVNGRYFFFAPKTAQDVSKIEKMIPEIAPENKSTF
;
A
#
# COMPACT_ATOMS: atom_id res chain seq x y z
N MET A 1 -34.53 15.77 -1.22
CA MET A 1 -34.36 15.91 0.24
C MET A 1 -34.52 14.55 0.87
N LEU A 2 -33.71 14.24 1.88
CA LEU A 2 -34.08 13.25 2.89
C LEU A 2 -35.23 13.83 3.73
N ASN A 3 -36.18 13.00 4.13
CA ASN A 3 -37.25 13.46 5.03
C ASN A 3 -36.72 13.65 6.46
N SER A 4 -37.46 14.39 7.30
CA SER A 4 -37.01 14.72 8.67
C SER A 4 -36.70 13.50 9.54
N GLY A 5 -37.34 12.35 9.30
CA GLY A 5 -37.08 11.11 10.02
C GLY A 5 -35.85 10.36 9.51
N GLU A 6 -35.55 10.44 8.21
CA GLU A 6 -34.30 9.92 7.63
C GLU A 6 -33.09 10.70 8.15
N ALA A 7 -33.19 12.03 8.23
CA ALA A 7 -32.14 12.88 8.81
C ALA A 7 -31.91 12.59 10.31
N GLU A 8 -32.98 12.41 11.09
CA GLU A 8 -32.87 12.04 12.51
C GLU A 8 -32.26 10.63 12.69
N LYS A 9 -32.63 9.68 11.83
CA LYS A 9 -32.04 8.33 11.82
C LYS A 9 -30.54 8.36 11.51
N LEU A 10 -30.11 9.09 10.48
CA LEU A 10 -28.68 9.22 10.14
C LEU A 10 -27.88 9.90 11.25
N LEU A 11 -28.43 10.94 11.89
CA LEU A 11 -27.80 11.59 13.06
C LEU A 11 -27.71 10.66 14.28
N LEU A 12 -28.62 9.69 14.42
CA LEU A 12 -28.53 8.66 15.46
C LEU A 12 -27.47 7.62 15.11
N GLU A 13 -27.44 7.13 13.87
CA GLU A 13 -26.44 6.17 13.37
C GLU A 13 -25.01 6.75 13.46
N GLU A 14 -24.81 8.03 13.12
CA GLU A 14 -23.52 8.73 13.26
C GLU A 14 -23.08 8.82 14.73
N LYS A 15 -24.00 9.17 15.65
CA LYS A 15 -23.71 9.22 17.09
C LYS A 15 -23.39 7.85 17.66
N GLU A 16 -24.11 6.81 17.25
CA GLU A 16 -23.82 5.44 17.65
C GLU A 16 -22.44 5.00 17.14
N GLU A 17 -22.10 5.26 15.88
CA GLU A 17 -20.79 4.89 15.33
C GLU A 17 -19.65 5.70 15.97
N ALA A 18 -19.86 6.97 16.30
CA ALA A 18 -18.89 7.75 17.07
C ALA A 18 -18.64 7.13 18.46
N VAL A 19 -19.68 6.67 19.15
CA VAL A 19 -19.56 5.96 20.44
C VAL A 19 -18.91 4.58 20.29
N ARG A 20 -19.22 3.83 19.21
CA ARG A 20 -18.55 2.55 18.90
C ARG A 20 -17.07 2.76 18.61
N LEU A 21 -16.73 3.77 17.81
CA LEU A 21 -15.35 4.12 17.46
C LEU A 21 -14.55 4.53 18.70
N GLU A 22 -15.11 5.33 19.61
CA GLU A 22 -14.39 5.75 20.80
C GLU A 22 -14.14 4.58 21.78
N LYS A 23 -15.13 3.71 21.99
CA LYS A 23 -14.95 2.44 22.73
C LYS A 23 -13.91 1.53 22.06
N ARG A 24 -13.88 1.48 20.72
CA ARG A 24 -12.91 0.70 19.95
C ARG A 24 -11.48 1.24 20.13
N LYS A 25 -11.28 2.56 20.08
CA LYS A 25 -9.98 3.19 20.37
C LYS A 25 -9.47 2.87 21.77
N GLN A 26 -10.32 3.01 22.80
CA GLN A 26 -9.93 2.64 24.16
C GLN A 26 -9.43 1.18 24.23
N ARG A 27 -10.15 0.24 23.60
CA ARG A 27 -9.72 -1.17 23.52
C ARG A 27 -8.45 -1.39 22.69
N ILE A 28 -8.15 -0.51 21.73
CA ILE A 28 -6.91 -0.53 20.94
C ILE A 28 -5.72 -0.03 21.79
N ASP A 29 -5.91 1.01 22.60
CA ASP A 29 -4.90 1.50 23.54
C ASP A 29 -4.58 0.44 24.62
N GLU A 30 -5.58 -0.34 25.02
CA GLU A 30 -5.49 -1.47 25.95
C GLU A 30 -5.10 -2.81 25.28
N ALA A 31 -4.85 -2.84 23.96
CA ALA A 31 -4.59 -4.08 23.22
C ALA A 31 -3.22 -4.69 23.52
N ILE A 32 -3.16 -6.02 23.58
CA ILE A 32 -1.96 -6.79 23.88
C ILE A 32 -0.98 -6.72 22.71
N ASP A 33 0.18 -6.13 22.97
CA ASP A 33 1.30 -6.06 22.04
C ASP A 33 1.99 -7.43 21.94
N VAL A 34 1.74 -8.18 20.87
CA VAL A 34 2.29 -9.54 20.74
C VAL A 34 3.74 -9.51 20.25
N SER A 35 4.49 -10.60 20.41
CA SER A 35 5.88 -10.64 19.93
C SER A 35 5.95 -10.57 18.39
N PRO A 36 6.82 -9.73 17.79
CA PRO A 36 7.10 -9.75 16.36
C PRO A 36 8.15 -10.81 15.95
N ALA A 37 8.63 -11.64 16.89
CA ALA A 37 9.66 -12.65 16.61
C ALA A 37 9.29 -13.55 15.43
N LEU A 38 10.29 -13.90 14.61
CA LEU A 38 10.14 -14.69 13.38
C LEU A 38 9.13 -14.12 12.35
N ASN A 39 8.76 -12.83 12.50
CA ASN A 39 7.63 -12.17 11.83
C ASN A 39 6.28 -12.91 12.01
N ASN A 40 6.10 -13.64 13.12
CA ASN A 40 4.91 -14.41 13.45
C ASN A 40 3.83 -13.64 14.25
N CYS A 41 3.89 -12.30 14.32
CA CYS A 41 2.96 -11.51 15.14
C CYS A 41 1.47 -11.83 14.92
N PHE A 42 1.01 -12.02 13.69
CA PHE A 42 -0.36 -12.48 13.41
C PHE A 42 -0.66 -13.84 14.07
N PHE A 43 0.17 -14.87 13.85
CA PHE A 43 -0.04 -16.20 14.43
C PHE A 43 0.16 -16.23 15.95
N HIS A 44 0.99 -15.35 16.51
CA HIS A 44 1.09 -15.16 17.96
C HIS A 44 -0.21 -14.58 18.54
N ALA A 45 -0.82 -13.60 17.87
CA ALA A 45 -2.13 -13.08 18.27
C ALA A 45 -3.23 -14.15 18.14
N TYR A 46 -3.21 -14.96 17.08
CA TYR A 46 -4.18 -16.05 16.90
C TYR A 46 -3.98 -17.18 17.94
N ALA A 47 -2.75 -17.59 18.23
CA ALA A 47 -2.44 -18.55 19.30
C ALA A 47 -2.93 -18.05 20.67
N LEU A 48 -2.67 -16.79 21.01
CA LEU A 48 -3.16 -16.18 22.24
C LEU A 48 -4.68 -16.07 22.29
N HIS A 49 -5.34 -15.79 21.17
CA HIS A 49 -6.79 -15.80 21.08
C HIS A 49 -7.37 -17.20 21.38
N LEU A 50 -6.81 -18.25 20.76
CA LEU A 50 -7.24 -19.64 21.01
C LEU A 50 -7.00 -20.06 22.46
N LEU A 51 -5.79 -19.83 22.99
CA LEU A 51 -5.42 -20.13 24.38
C LEU A 51 -6.32 -19.40 25.39
N SER A 52 -6.54 -18.09 25.20
CA SER A 52 -7.26 -17.26 26.18
C SER A 52 -8.77 -17.47 26.20
N ASN A 53 -9.35 -18.01 25.13
CA ASN A 53 -10.76 -18.41 25.08
C ASN A 53 -10.97 -19.93 25.28
N GLN A 54 -9.89 -20.69 25.52
CA GLN A 54 -9.92 -22.16 25.64
C GLN A 54 -10.54 -22.85 24.40
N HIS A 55 -10.30 -22.28 23.21
CA HIS A 55 -10.74 -22.86 21.96
C HIS A 55 -9.85 -24.03 21.54
N ALA A 56 -10.44 -25.05 20.92
CA ALA A 56 -9.70 -26.14 20.34
C ALA A 56 -8.76 -25.61 19.24
N PHE A 57 -7.50 -26.04 19.28
CA PHE A 57 -6.56 -25.77 18.19
C PHE A 57 -6.93 -26.59 16.94
N PRO A 58 -6.52 -26.14 15.74
CA PRO A 58 -6.91 -26.83 14.51
C PRO A 58 -6.39 -28.27 14.45
N PRO A 59 -7.16 -29.20 13.85
CA PRO A 59 -6.70 -30.57 13.67
C PRO A 59 -5.49 -30.62 12.74
N GLY A 60 -4.56 -31.54 13.03
CA GLY A 60 -3.34 -31.71 12.25
C GLY A 60 -2.24 -30.66 12.47
N LEU A 61 -2.36 -29.80 13.50
CA LEU A 61 -1.34 -28.79 13.83
C LEU A 61 0.08 -29.38 14.06
N PHE A 62 0.14 -30.63 14.54
CA PHE A 62 1.38 -31.37 14.84
C PHE A 62 1.75 -32.40 13.76
N ASP A 63 0.97 -32.50 12.69
CA ASP A 63 1.24 -33.44 11.59
C ASP A 63 2.20 -32.80 10.58
N LEU A 64 3.10 -33.61 10.00
CA LEU A 64 4.03 -33.16 8.97
C LEU A 64 3.29 -32.79 7.67
N THR A 65 3.78 -31.76 7.00
CA THR A 65 3.21 -31.19 5.77
C THR A 65 4.29 -30.97 4.72
N GLU A 66 3.87 -30.88 3.46
CA GLU A 66 4.72 -30.69 2.28
C GLU A 66 5.52 -29.37 2.28
N PHE A 67 5.13 -28.38 3.09
CA PHE A 67 5.85 -27.10 3.23
C PHE A 67 6.82 -27.05 4.41
N ASP A 68 6.87 -28.08 5.27
CA ASP A 68 7.68 -28.02 6.49
C ASP A 68 9.18 -28.00 6.20
N GLY A 69 9.80 -26.83 6.42
CA GLY A 69 11.25 -26.71 6.47
C GLY A 69 11.86 -27.54 7.61
N THR A 70 13.16 -27.87 7.51
CA THR A 70 13.88 -28.78 8.42
C THR A 70 13.65 -28.49 9.92
N HIS A 71 13.59 -27.22 10.31
CA HIS A 71 13.30 -26.81 11.68
C HIS A 71 11.88 -27.14 12.14
N VAL A 72 10.89 -26.97 11.26
CA VAL A 72 9.47 -27.26 11.57
C VAL A 72 9.25 -28.77 11.62
N VAL A 73 9.88 -29.54 10.73
CA VAL A 73 9.93 -31.01 10.84
C VAL A 73 10.50 -31.41 12.21
N THR A 74 11.67 -30.89 12.58
CA THR A 74 12.31 -31.18 13.88
C THR A 74 11.44 -30.79 15.08
N LEU A 75 10.68 -29.69 14.97
CA LEU A 75 9.73 -29.25 16.00
C LEU A 75 8.55 -30.22 16.13
N LYS A 76 7.93 -30.59 14.99
CA LYS A 76 6.77 -31.48 14.94
C LYS A 76 7.13 -32.90 15.38
N GLU A 77 8.22 -33.48 14.88
CA GLU A 77 8.70 -34.81 15.28
C GLU A 77 8.88 -34.94 16.81
N ARG A 78 9.39 -33.90 17.47
CA ARG A 78 9.56 -33.87 18.94
C ARG A 78 8.27 -33.73 19.74
N LEU A 79 7.18 -33.34 19.08
CA LEU A 79 5.86 -33.15 19.68
C LEU A 79 4.86 -34.25 19.28
N HIS A 80 5.07 -34.92 18.14
CA HIS A 80 4.10 -35.80 17.48
C HIS A 80 3.61 -36.95 18.36
N ASP A 81 4.54 -37.64 19.03
CA ASP A 81 4.22 -38.82 19.86
C ASP A 81 3.70 -38.47 21.27
N ASP A 82 3.88 -37.22 21.73
CA ASP A 82 3.58 -36.82 23.10
C ASP A 82 2.30 -35.98 23.18
N ARG A 83 1.16 -36.67 23.13
CA ARG A 83 -0.17 -36.05 23.22
C ARG A 83 -0.37 -35.20 24.48
N VAL A 84 0.29 -35.55 25.59
CA VAL A 84 0.17 -34.83 26.86
C VAL A 84 0.91 -33.48 26.77
N LEU A 85 2.10 -33.45 26.14
CA LEU A 85 2.75 -32.20 25.76
C LEU A 85 1.93 -31.36 24.77
N GLN A 86 1.29 -31.98 23.77
CA GLN A 86 0.43 -31.27 22.82
C GLN A 86 -0.73 -30.58 23.54
N GLU A 87 -1.39 -31.27 24.47
CA GLU A 87 -2.50 -30.75 25.27
C GLU A 87 -2.05 -29.60 26.20
N GLU A 88 -0.95 -29.76 26.96
CA GLU A 88 -0.44 -28.65 27.80
C GLU A 88 0.11 -27.48 26.95
N LEU A 89 0.66 -27.71 25.75
CA LEU A 89 1.06 -26.63 24.85
C LEU A 89 -0.15 -25.83 24.32
N THR A 90 -1.26 -26.51 24.02
CA THR A 90 -2.49 -25.93 23.45
C THR A 90 -3.53 -25.50 24.48
N THR A 91 -3.21 -25.58 25.78
CA THR A 91 -4.07 -25.11 26.86
C THR A 91 -3.40 -24.03 27.72
N ALA A 92 -4.21 -23.12 28.26
CA ALA A 92 -3.78 -22.06 29.17
C ALA A 92 -4.60 -22.06 30.47
N ALA A 93 -4.76 -23.24 31.09
CA ALA A 93 -5.39 -23.38 32.41
C ALA A 93 -4.64 -22.62 33.53
N THR A 94 -3.40 -22.21 33.26
CA THR A 94 -2.53 -21.39 34.10
C THR A 94 -1.74 -20.42 33.21
N PRO A 95 -1.33 -19.25 33.71
CA PRO A 95 -0.59 -18.26 32.92
C PRO A 95 0.88 -18.63 32.65
N ASP A 96 1.40 -19.70 33.27
CA ASP A 96 2.82 -20.07 33.15
C ASP A 96 3.19 -20.40 31.69
N TYR A 97 4.34 -19.87 31.27
CA TYR A 97 4.91 -20.07 29.94
C TYR A 97 4.01 -19.62 28.77
N LEU A 98 3.01 -18.77 29.01
CA LEU A 98 2.11 -18.26 27.99
C LEU A 98 2.87 -17.61 26.81
N PHE A 99 3.98 -16.93 27.09
CA PHE A 99 4.88 -16.37 26.07
C PHE A 99 5.57 -17.46 25.24
N GLU A 100 6.21 -18.44 25.88
CA GLU A 100 6.90 -19.56 25.21
C GLU A 100 5.96 -20.44 24.40
N LYS A 101 4.78 -20.79 24.96
CA LYS A 101 3.72 -21.52 24.25
C LYS A 101 3.33 -20.76 22.97
N THR A 102 3.12 -19.44 23.08
CA THR A 102 2.77 -18.58 21.94
C THR A 102 3.85 -18.58 20.85
N LEU A 103 5.13 -18.51 21.19
CA LEU A 103 6.23 -18.55 20.21
C LEU A 103 6.26 -19.87 19.42
N ILE A 104 6.10 -21.01 20.11
CA ILE A 104 6.08 -22.33 19.47
C ILE A 104 4.83 -22.49 18.59
N LEU A 105 3.66 -22.15 19.13
CA LEU A 105 2.39 -22.24 18.41
C LEU A 105 2.36 -21.33 17.19
N GLY A 106 3.01 -20.16 17.22
CA GLY A 106 3.13 -19.28 16.06
C GLY A 106 3.84 -19.91 14.86
N ILE A 107 4.85 -20.75 15.12
CA ILE A 107 5.58 -21.51 14.08
C ILE A 107 4.70 -22.62 13.52
N LEU A 108 4.06 -23.40 14.40
CA LEU A 108 3.18 -24.50 14.00
C LEU A 108 1.96 -23.99 13.22
N LEU A 109 1.34 -22.89 13.66
CA LEU A 109 0.22 -22.25 12.99
C LEU A 109 0.62 -21.67 11.63
N ARG A 110 1.83 -21.13 11.44
CA ARG A 110 2.30 -20.71 10.10
C ARG A 110 2.29 -21.87 9.12
N SER A 111 2.94 -22.97 9.50
CA SER A 111 3.02 -24.20 8.71
C SER A 111 1.64 -24.73 8.37
N TRP A 112 0.82 -24.99 9.38
CA TRP A 112 -0.54 -25.49 9.21
C TRP A 112 -1.38 -24.56 8.32
N PHE A 113 -1.27 -23.24 8.51
CA PHE A 113 -2.00 -22.25 7.72
C PHE A 113 -1.60 -22.28 6.24
N CYS A 114 -0.29 -22.34 5.93
CA CYS A 114 0.19 -22.39 4.55
C CYS A 114 -0.28 -23.67 3.83
N THR A 115 -0.35 -24.80 4.55
CA THR A 115 -0.94 -26.04 4.02
C THR A 115 -2.45 -25.93 3.77
N GLN A 116 -3.22 -25.28 4.65
CA GLN A 116 -4.65 -25.03 4.40
C GLN A 116 -4.86 -24.07 3.22
N LEU A 117 -3.99 -23.06 3.10
CA LEU A 117 -4.00 -22.09 2.02
C LEU A 117 -3.76 -22.79 0.68
N PHE A 118 -2.69 -23.59 0.56
CA PHE A 118 -2.34 -24.32 -0.65
C PHE A 118 -3.47 -25.26 -1.13
N HIS A 119 -4.12 -25.97 -0.23
CA HIS A 119 -5.22 -26.89 -0.57
C HIS A 119 -6.56 -26.19 -0.87
N SER A 120 -6.67 -24.88 -0.64
CA SER A 120 -7.91 -24.12 -0.89
C SER A 120 -7.93 -23.49 -2.29
N GLU A 121 -8.68 -24.11 -3.21
CA GLU A 121 -8.92 -23.54 -4.54
C GLU A 121 -9.58 -22.16 -4.48
N THR A 122 -10.50 -21.95 -3.54
CA THR A 122 -11.15 -20.64 -3.33
C THR A 122 -10.13 -19.58 -2.92
N ALA A 123 -9.14 -19.92 -2.09
CA ALA A 123 -8.08 -18.98 -1.72
C ALA A 123 -7.13 -18.69 -2.88
N ARG A 124 -6.72 -19.73 -3.64
CA ARG A 124 -5.93 -19.58 -4.87
C ARG A 124 -6.57 -18.60 -5.85
N ASP A 125 -7.87 -18.76 -6.07
CA ASP A 125 -8.61 -17.96 -7.05
C ASP A 125 -8.84 -16.52 -6.53
N ALA A 126 -9.06 -16.32 -5.22
CA ALA A 126 -9.15 -14.99 -4.60
C ALA A 126 -7.83 -14.22 -4.62
N LEU A 127 -6.69 -14.91 -4.45
CA LEU A 127 -5.35 -14.33 -4.53
C LEU A 127 -4.86 -14.13 -5.98
N PHE A 128 -5.53 -14.76 -6.95
CA PHE A 128 -5.38 -14.44 -8.37
C PHE A 128 -6.10 -13.14 -8.73
N GLU A 129 -7.40 -13.04 -8.42
CA GLU A 129 -8.28 -11.93 -8.76
C GLU A 129 -9.29 -11.65 -7.63
N PHE A 130 -9.23 -10.44 -7.05
CA PHE A 130 -10.12 -10.06 -5.97
C PHE A 130 -11.45 -9.53 -6.52
N LYS A 131 -12.53 -10.26 -6.25
CA LYS A 131 -13.89 -9.98 -6.75
C LYS A 131 -14.79 -9.19 -5.79
N GLY A 132 -14.30 -8.86 -4.60
CA GLY A 132 -15.05 -8.09 -3.61
C GLY A 132 -15.12 -6.59 -3.95
N GLU A 133 -16.07 -5.88 -3.33
CA GLU A 133 -16.07 -4.42 -3.36
C GLU A 133 -14.81 -3.89 -2.64
N THR A 134 -13.89 -3.31 -3.40
CA THR A 134 -12.68 -2.70 -2.81
C THR A 134 -12.99 -1.29 -2.37
N TYR A 135 -12.81 -1.00 -1.08
CA TYR A 135 -12.58 0.37 -0.66
C TYR A 135 -11.12 0.73 -0.96
N ASN A 136 -10.86 2.02 -1.18
CA ASN A 136 -9.51 2.45 -1.51
C ASN A 136 -8.54 2.21 -0.34
N GLY A 137 -7.49 1.42 -0.61
CA GLY A 137 -6.48 1.05 0.40
C GLY A 137 -6.66 -0.35 0.99
N ASP A 138 -7.70 -1.10 0.60
CA ASP A 138 -7.79 -2.52 0.89
C ASP A 138 -6.64 -3.27 0.18
N ILE A 139 -5.75 -3.90 0.94
CA ILE A 139 -4.56 -4.55 0.37
C ILE A 139 -4.88 -5.93 -0.22
N ARG A 140 -6.08 -6.48 0.03
CA ARG A 140 -6.59 -7.68 -0.67
C ARG A 140 -6.76 -7.44 -2.17
N ALA A 141 -6.88 -6.17 -2.57
CA ALA A 141 -6.88 -5.76 -3.96
C ALA A 141 -5.51 -5.85 -4.66
N PHE A 142 -4.42 -6.23 -3.97
CA PHE A 142 -3.09 -6.46 -4.57
C PHE A 142 -2.90 -7.95 -4.90
N THR A 143 -3.70 -8.46 -5.83
CA THR A 143 -3.64 -9.85 -6.28
C THR A 143 -2.55 -10.08 -7.33
N PHE A 144 -2.24 -11.36 -7.59
CA PHE A 144 -1.26 -11.74 -8.61
C PHE A 144 -1.57 -11.14 -9.98
N LEU A 145 -2.82 -11.24 -10.47
CA LEU A 145 -3.21 -10.68 -11.77
C LEU A 145 -3.00 -9.17 -11.85
N ARG A 146 -3.28 -8.43 -10.75
CA ARG A 146 -3.05 -6.99 -10.71
C ARG A 146 -1.56 -6.66 -10.74
N MET A 147 -0.74 -7.38 -9.99
CA MET A 147 0.72 -7.19 -10.03
C MET A 147 1.24 -7.44 -11.45
N VAL A 148 0.76 -8.48 -12.14
CA VAL A 148 1.11 -8.74 -13.53
C VAL A 148 0.69 -7.58 -14.44
N SER A 149 -0.56 -7.12 -14.36
CA SER A 149 -1.05 -5.97 -15.16
C SER A 149 -0.22 -4.71 -14.92
N GLU A 150 0.06 -4.34 -13.67
CA GLU A 150 0.86 -3.14 -13.36
C GLU A 150 2.33 -3.27 -13.80
N TYR A 151 2.87 -4.50 -13.85
CA TYR A 151 4.20 -4.75 -14.41
C TYR A 151 4.22 -4.68 -15.94
N GLN A 152 3.20 -5.23 -16.61
CA GLN A 152 3.01 -5.09 -18.05
C GLN A 152 2.88 -3.60 -18.43
N ASP A 153 2.08 -2.82 -17.70
CA ASP A 153 1.97 -1.37 -17.86
C ASP A 153 3.33 -0.66 -17.69
N ALA A 154 4.13 -1.05 -16.69
CA ALA A 154 5.47 -0.51 -16.48
C ALA A 154 6.42 -0.81 -17.66
N LEU A 155 6.30 -1.99 -18.29
CA LEU A 155 7.05 -2.36 -19.48
C LEU A 155 6.58 -1.62 -20.74
N PHE A 156 5.28 -1.36 -20.90
CA PHE A 156 4.68 -0.68 -22.08
C PHE A 156 4.67 0.85 -22.01
N THR A 157 4.70 1.47 -20.82
CA THR A 157 4.64 2.93 -20.67
C THR A 157 5.66 3.70 -21.53
N PRO A 158 6.92 3.23 -21.72
CA PRO A 158 7.87 3.86 -22.65
C PRO A 158 7.40 3.85 -24.12
N VAL A 159 6.70 2.82 -24.58
CA VAL A 159 6.13 2.75 -25.95
C VAL A 159 5.06 3.84 -26.13
N LEU A 160 4.16 3.97 -25.15
CA LEU A 160 3.16 5.05 -25.12
C LEU A 160 3.83 6.43 -25.12
N LYS A 161 4.94 6.57 -24.38
CA LYS A 161 5.74 7.81 -24.36
C LYS A 161 6.40 8.09 -25.70
N ALA A 162 6.94 7.08 -26.39
CA ALA A 162 7.48 7.23 -27.75
C ALA A 162 6.41 7.71 -28.73
N ARG A 163 5.20 7.13 -28.69
CA ARG A 163 4.08 7.60 -29.52
C ARG A 163 3.71 9.05 -29.21
N SER A 164 3.64 9.43 -27.94
CA SER A 164 3.40 10.83 -27.53
C SER A 164 4.43 11.76 -28.17
N LEU A 165 5.73 11.47 -28.04
CA LEU A 165 6.79 12.30 -28.61
C LEU A 165 6.68 12.45 -30.15
N VAL A 166 6.35 11.37 -30.86
CA VAL A 166 6.12 11.42 -32.32
C VAL A 166 4.87 12.22 -32.68
N GLN A 167 3.80 12.12 -31.89
CA GLN A 167 2.57 12.90 -32.09
C GLN A 167 2.75 14.39 -31.73
N ASP A 168 3.53 14.69 -30.69
CA ASP A 168 3.90 16.06 -30.32
C ASP A 168 4.75 16.69 -31.45
N PHE A 169 5.69 15.94 -32.02
CA PHE A 169 6.46 16.38 -33.18
C PHE A 169 5.59 16.55 -34.46
N LYS A 170 4.62 15.65 -34.69
CA LYS A 170 3.62 15.78 -35.77
C LYS A 170 2.88 17.12 -35.69
N ASN A 171 2.50 17.54 -34.48
CA ASN A 171 1.80 18.80 -34.25
C ASN A 171 2.66 20.04 -34.57
N LYS A 172 4.00 19.91 -34.56
CA LYS A 172 4.95 20.98 -34.93
C LYS A 172 5.28 21.05 -36.42
N LEU A 173 4.88 20.06 -37.24
CA LEU A 173 5.15 20.04 -38.70
C LEU A 173 4.66 21.27 -39.47
N PRO A 174 3.51 21.92 -39.16
CA PRO A 174 3.10 23.14 -39.86
C PRO A 174 4.11 24.29 -39.68
N THR A 175 4.72 24.40 -38.50
CA THR A 175 5.79 25.38 -38.23
C THR A 175 7.03 25.07 -39.05
N LEU A 176 7.44 23.79 -39.13
CA LEU A 176 8.56 23.36 -39.98
C LEU A 176 8.32 23.72 -41.45
N GLN A 177 7.12 23.47 -41.97
CA GLN A 177 6.76 23.81 -43.35
C GLN A 177 6.83 25.33 -43.59
N GLN A 178 6.31 26.14 -42.66
CA GLN A 178 6.40 27.59 -42.75
C GLN A 178 7.86 28.08 -42.74
N LEU A 179 8.72 27.50 -41.89
CA LEU A 179 10.15 27.83 -41.85
C LEU A 179 10.87 27.43 -43.15
N LEU A 180 10.53 26.29 -43.73
CA LEU A 180 11.04 25.86 -45.04
C LEU A 180 10.61 26.80 -46.17
N ASP A 181 9.35 27.24 -46.18
CA ASP A 181 8.82 28.14 -47.22
C ASP A 181 9.39 29.57 -47.11
N LEU A 182 9.87 29.97 -45.92
CA LEU A 182 10.53 31.26 -45.67
C LEU A 182 12.05 31.23 -45.89
N SER A 183 12.68 30.04 -45.86
CA SER A 183 14.14 29.90 -45.94
C SER A 183 14.63 29.99 -47.39
N VAL A 184 15.47 30.97 -47.69
CA VAL A 184 16.09 31.15 -49.01
C VAL A 184 17.35 30.29 -49.12
N ASP A 185 17.57 29.67 -50.28
CA ASP A 185 18.73 28.83 -50.62
C ASP A 185 18.91 27.52 -49.80
N VAL A 186 17.81 26.96 -49.26
CA VAL A 186 17.82 25.62 -48.65
C VAL A 186 18.30 24.57 -49.65
N PRO A 187 19.30 23.72 -49.32
CA PRO A 187 19.75 22.65 -50.20
C PRO A 187 18.62 21.70 -50.59
N ASN A 188 18.53 21.33 -51.87
CA ASN A 188 17.41 20.54 -52.39
C ASN A 188 17.28 19.15 -51.71
N ASN A 189 18.39 18.55 -51.27
CA ASN A 189 18.39 17.34 -50.45
C ASN A 189 17.75 17.55 -49.07
N VAL A 190 18.08 18.65 -48.37
CA VAL A 190 17.45 19.05 -47.10
C VAL A 190 15.95 19.25 -47.29
N PHE A 191 15.55 20.01 -48.31
CA PHE A 191 14.15 20.27 -48.63
C PHE A 191 13.38 18.97 -48.90
N ILE A 192 13.95 18.03 -49.68
CA ILE A 192 13.33 16.73 -49.94
C ILE A 192 13.22 15.89 -48.66
N ALA A 193 14.26 15.83 -47.83
CA ALA A 193 14.27 15.04 -46.60
C ALA A 193 13.20 15.54 -45.60
N LEU A 194 13.18 16.85 -45.34
CA LEU A 194 12.22 17.44 -44.40
C LEU A 194 10.78 17.39 -44.94
N LYS A 195 10.58 17.52 -46.25
CA LYS A 195 9.27 17.35 -46.90
C LYS A 195 8.75 15.90 -46.86
N GLN A 196 9.60 14.91 -46.61
CA GLN A 196 9.20 13.52 -46.41
C GLN A 196 8.82 13.19 -44.96
N LEU A 197 9.20 14.02 -43.98
CA LEU A 197 8.91 13.79 -42.55
C LEU A 197 7.44 13.49 -42.24
N PRO A 198 6.42 14.19 -42.79
CA PRO A 198 5.02 13.87 -42.51
C PRO A 198 4.68 12.40 -42.80
N ASN A 199 5.12 11.87 -43.94
CA ASN A 199 4.87 10.47 -44.31
C ASN A 199 5.62 9.49 -43.41
N ILE A 200 6.84 9.84 -42.98
CA ILE A 200 7.63 9.02 -42.04
C ILE A 200 6.96 9.00 -40.66
N ILE A 201 6.43 10.12 -40.20
CA ILE A 201 5.74 10.29 -38.93
C ILE A 201 4.40 9.54 -38.92
N GLU A 202 3.57 9.65 -39.95
CA GLU A 202 2.31 8.89 -40.03
C GLU A 202 2.57 7.37 -40.04
N ALA A 203 3.56 6.90 -40.83
CA ALA A 203 3.96 5.50 -40.83
C ALA A 203 4.50 5.05 -39.45
N SER A 204 5.19 5.95 -38.73
CA SER A 204 5.71 5.68 -37.39
C SER A 204 4.60 5.56 -36.35
N ILE A 205 3.62 6.48 -36.36
CA ILE A 205 2.45 6.43 -35.48
C ILE A 205 1.65 5.14 -35.76
N ALA A 206 1.38 4.83 -37.02
CA ALA A 206 0.68 3.60 -37.40
C ALA A 206 1.42 2.33 -36.96
N THR A 207 2.76 2.32 -36.99
CA THR A 207 3.58 1.21 -36.46
C THR A 207 3.38 1.07 -34.94
N LEU A 208 3.51 2.16 -34.18
CA LEU A 208 3.35 2.15 -32.72
C LEU A 208 1.92 1.79 -32.28
N GLU A 209 0.90 2.31 -32.96
CA GLU A 209 -0.50 1.92 -32.70
C GLU A 209 -0.79 0.45 -33.01
N THR A 210 -0.11 -0.14 -34.00
CA THR A 210 -0.27 -1.55 -34.36
C THR A 210 0.36 -2.43 -33.28
N ASP A 211 1.49 -2.01 -32.70
CA ASP A 211 2.15 -2.68 -31.60
C ASP A 211 1.35 -2.59 -30.29
N GLU A 212 0.71 -1.45 -30.00
CA GLU A 212 -0.22 -1.31 -28.87
C GLU A 212 -1.43 -2.25 -28.97
N LYS A 213 -1.95 -2.47 -30.19
CA LYS A 213 -3.11 -3.33 -30.45
C LYS A 213 -2.76 -4.81 -30.55
N ASN A 214 -1.50 -5.15 -30.86
CA ASN A 214 -1.00 -6.52 -31.02
C ASN A 214 0.15 -6.79 -30.04
N SER A 215 -0.13 -6.77 -28.74
CA SER A 215 0.85 -6.90 -27.65
C SER A 215 1.50 -8.28 -27.50
N SER A 216 1.50 -9.13 -28.53
CA SER A 216 2.03 -10.51 -28.48
C SER A 216 3.54 -10.63 -28.73
N ASN A 217 4.24 -9.50 -28.86
CA ASN A 217 5.68 -9.39 -28.62
C ASN A 217 5.98 -8.04 -27.89
N PRO A 218 6.96 -7.89 -26.96
CA PRO A 218 7.11 -6.68 -26.15
C PRO A 218 8.48 -5.98 -26.30
N ILE A 219 9.54 -6.79 -26.24
CA ILE A 219 10.90 -6.56 -26.74
C ILE A 219 10.83 -5.99 -28.16
N SER A 220 9.93 -6.48 -29.01
CA SER A 220 9.70 -5.91 -30.35
C SER A 220 9.17 -4.47 -30.32
N PRO A 221 8.03 -4.12 -29.69
CA PRO A 221 7.57 -2.74 -29.49
C PRO A 221 8.60 -1.77 -28.91
N LEU A 222 9.39 -2.15 -27.90
CA LEU A 222 10.40 -1.24 -27.35
C LEU A 222 11.54 -0.99 -28.36
N GLU A 223 12.06 -2.04 -29.00
CA GLU A 223 13.09 -1.89 -30.03
C GLU A 223 12.58 -1.19 -31.29
N LYS A 224 11.33 -1.46 -31.71
CA LYS A 224 10.65 -0.71 -32.78
C LYS A 224 10.47 0.76 -32.40
N SER A 225 10.12 1.07 -31.15
CA SER A 225 10.02 2.45 -30.67
C SER A 225 11.37 3.16 -30.71
N LYS A 226 12.45 2.50 -30.28
CA LYS A 226 13.82 3.00 -30.42
C LYS A 226 14.20 3.22 -31.89
N GLN A 227 13.85 2.27 -32.79
CA GLN A 227 14.10 2.39 -34.22
C GLN A 227 13.30 3.52 -34.88
N VAL A 228 12.04 3.74 -34.46
CA VAL A 228 11.19 4.84 -34.90
C VAL A 228 11.78 6.19 -34.52
N LEU A 229 12.12 6.39 -33.23
CA LEU A 229 12.74 7.63 -32.76
C LEU A 229 14.10 7.85 -33.44
N LYS A 230 14.92 6.81 -33.55
CA LYS A 230 16.20 6.87 -34.26
C LYS A 230 16.02 7.28 -35.72
N LYS A 231 15.08 6.68 -36.46
CA LYS A 231 14.83 7.01 -37.87
C LYS A 231 14.45 8.48 -38.06
N LEU A 232 13.69 9.07 -37.14
CA LEU A 232 13.36 10.49 -37.17
C LEU A 232 14.58 11.37 -36.85
N LEU A 233 15.38 10.98 -35.85
CA LEU A 233 16.64 11.64 -35.51
C LEU A 233 17.66 11.60 -36.66
N ASP A 234 17.82 10.45 -37.32
CA ASP A 234 18.73 10.27 -38.46
C ASP A 234 18.36 11.25 -39.61
N VAL A 235 17.06 11.43 -39.91
CA VAL A 235 16.58 12.39 -40.92
C VAL A 235 16.85 13.85 -40.52
N LEU A 236 16.67 14.19 -39.24
CA LEU A 236 16.97 15.53 -38.71
C LEU A 236 18.47 15.83 -38.68
N ASP A 237 19.30 14.83 -38.35
CA ASP A 237 20.75 14.91 -38.36
C ASP A 237 21.30 15.11 -39.77
N ASP A 238 20.79 14.37 -40.76
CA ASP A 238 21.22 14.52 -42.17
C ASP A 238 20.76 15.85 -42.76
N ALA A 239 19.55 16.32 -42.43
CA ALA A 239 19.12 17.67 -42.79
C ALA A 239 20.03 18.75 -42.17
N GLN A 240 20.42 18.60 -40.90
CA GLN A 240 21.26 19.57 -40.20
C GLN A 240 22.72 19.61 -40.73
N LYS A 241 23.31 18.47 -41.07
CA LYS A 241 24.69 18.41 -41.62
C LYS A 241 24.83 19.20 -42.93
N GLU A 242 23.78 19.18 -43.74
CA GLU A 242 23.73 19.82 -45.05
C GLU A 242 23.30 21.30 -44.97
N LEU A 243 22.57 21.69 -43.91
CA LEU A 243 22.27 23.08 -43.58
C LEU A 243 23.53 23.81 -43.09
N LYS A 244 24.14 24.59 -43.98
CA LYS A 244 25.20 25.54 -43.61
C LYS A 244 24.64 26.56 -42.62
N ALA A 245 25.43 26.86 -41.58
CA ALA A 245 25.16 27.95 -40.65
C ALA A 245 25.30 29.30 -41.37
N THR A 246 24.16 29.80 -41.86
CA THR A 246 23.97 31.15 -42.40
C THR A 246 22.79 31.79 -41.68
N ASP A 247 22.78 33.12 -41.57
CA ASP A 247 21.73 33.89 -40.88
C ASP A 247 20.32 33.57 -41.44
N THR A 248 20.22 33.15 -42.70
CA THR A 248 18.98 32.71 -43.36
C THR A 248 18.43 31.36 -42.89
N HIS A 249 19.24 30.55 -42.20
CA HIS A 249 18.89 29.20 -41.74
C HIS A 249 18.83 29.05 -40.21
N GLU A 250 19.05 30.12 -39.44
CA GLU A 250 19.12 30.09 -37.97
C GLU A 250 17.84 29.48 -37.37
N LEU A 251 16.67 30.03 -37.69
CA LEU A 251 15.37 29.57 -37.19
C LEU A 251 15.06 28.09 -37.56
N LEU A 252 15.50 27.64 -38.74
CA LEU A 252 15.31 26.26 -39.19
C LEU A 252 16.24 25.30 -38.42
N ASN A 253 17.48 25.71 -38.18
CA ASN A 253 18.43 24.96 -37.35
C ASN A 253 17.98 24.89 -35.89
N ASP A 254 17.44 25.97 -35.33
CA ASP A 254 16.90 26.01 -33.97
C ASP A 254 15.71 25.07 -33.82
N PHE A 255 14.76 25.09 -34.77
CA PHE A 255 13.65 24.13 -34.79
C PHE A 255 14.13 22.68 -34.87
N ILE A 256 15.12 22.39 -35.72
CA ILE A 256 15.71 21.04 -35.83
C ILE A 256 16.40 20.63 -34.52
N ASN A 257 17.11 21.55 -33.86
CA ASN A 257 17.74 21.30 -32.56
C ASN A 257 16.70 21.02 -31.46
N GLU A 258 15.60 21.77 -31.41
CA GLU A 258 14.50 21.56 -30.47
C GLU A 258 13.84 20.19 -30.69
N ALA A 259 13.46 19.88 -31.94
CA ALA A 259 12.87 18.59 -32.30
C ALA A 259 13.79 17.41 -31.97
N LYS A 260 15.10 17.53 -32.24
CA LYS A 260 16.10 16.54 -31.85
C LYS A 260 16.19 16.37 -30.33
N ALA A 261 16.16 17.45 -29.57
CA ALA A 261 16.22 17.40 -28.11
C ALA A 261 14.99 16.70 -27.49
N GLU A 262 13.81 16.87 -28.07
CA GLU A 262 12.58 16.19 -27.65
C GLU A 262 12.54 14.71 -28.04
N LEU A 263 12.97 14.37 -29.26
CA LEU A 263 12.96 12.99 -29.78
C LEU A 263 14.11 12.13 -29.22
N ASN A 264 15.22 12.73 -28.76
CA ASN A 264 16.36 12.05 -28.15
C ASN A 264 16.08 11.60 -26.70
N PHE A 265 15.07 10.75 -26.55
CA PHE A 265 14.59 10.27 -25.25
C PHE A 265 15.04 8.83 -24.98
N ASN A 266 15.67 8.59 -23.82
CA ASN A 266 16.18 7.26 -23.46
C ASN A 266 15.06 6.35 -22.93
N LEU A 267 14.36 5.69 -23.85
CA LEU A 267 13.27 4.76 -23.56
C LEU A 267 13.67 3.59 -22.64
N ALA A 268 14.92 3.12 -22.71
CA ALA A 268 15.39 2.01 -21.86
C ALA A 268 15.60 2.44 -20.40
N ALA A 269 16.20 3.63 -20.19
CA ALA A 269 16.31 4.20 -18.85
C ALA A 269 14.93 4.50 -18.25
N GLU A 270 13.98 4.93 -19.08
CA GLU A 270 12.60 5.18 -18.64
C GLU A 270 11.86 3.89 -18.27
N GLN A 271 11.98 2.82 -19.07
CA GLN A 271 11.45 1.50 -18.72
C GLN A 271 12.00 1.02 -17.37
N GLN A 272 13.31 1.13 -17.17
CA GLN A 272 13.97 0.76 -15.93
C GLN A 272 13.48 1.61 -14.73
N ASN A 273 13.12 2.88 -14.94
CA ASN A 273 12.52 3.72 -13.89
C ASN A 273 11.11 3.24 -13.51
N PHE A 274 10.28 2.87 -14.49
CA PHE A 274 8.95 2.33 -14.24
C PHE A 274 9.00 0.96 -13.56
N VAL A 275 9.84 0.04 -14.05
CA VAL A 275 10.08 -1.27 -13.43
C VAL A 275 10.56 -1.10 -11.97
N ARG A 276 11.58 -0.28 -11.70
CA ARG A 276 12.02 0.00 -10.30
C ARG A 276 10.94 0.61 -9.41
N THR A 277 10.00 1.35 -10.00
CA THR A 277 8.87 1.94 -9.26
C THR A 277 7.82 0.89 -8.93
N PHE A 278 7.60 -0.08 -9.82
CA PHE A 278 6.81 -1.28 -9.56
C PHE A 278 7.46 -2.15 -8.48
N GLU A 279 8.76 -2.49 -8.63
CA GLU A 279 9.50 -3.35 -7.70
C GLU A 279 9.40 -2.80 -6.27
N ARG A 280 9.70 -1.51 -6.07
CA ARG A 280 9.58 -0.85 -4.76
C ARG A 280 8.15 -0.83 -4.21
N LYS A 281 7.13 -0.84 -5.07
CA LYS A 281 5.73 -0.90 -4.60
C LYS A 281 5.41 -2.27 -4.00
N TYR A 282 6.04 -3.32 -4.50
CA TYR A 282 5.75 -4.72 -4.16
C TYR A 282 6.87 -5.43 -3.39
N GLU A 283 7.93 -4.72 -2.98
CA GLU A 283 9.13 -5.29 -2.34
C GLU A 283 8.87 -6.00 -1.00
N ASP A 284 7.76 -5.70 -0.32
CA ASP A 284 7.32 -6.35 0.93
C ASP A 284 6.19 -7.40 0.71
N PHE A 285 5.72 -7.64 -0.52
CA PHE A 285 4.55 -8.49 -0.78
C PHE A 285 4.93 -9.95 -1.08
N PRO A 286 4.47 -10.94 -0.27
CA PRO A 286 4.82 -12.36 -0.47
C PRO A 286 4.46 -12.92 -1.85
N ILE A 287 3.32 -12.48 -2.44
CA ILE A 287 2.90 -12.89 -3.81
C ILE A 287 3.96 -12.52 -4.85
N TYR A 288 4.49 -11.30 -4.81
CA TYR A 288 5.52 -10.83 -5.74
C TYR A 288 6.86 -11.53 -5.46
N LEU A 289 7.28 -11.59 -4.20
CA LEU A 289 8.58 -12.14 -3.81
C LEU A 289 8.70 -13.64 -4.14
N GLY A 290 7.68 -14.44 -3.81
CA GLY A 290 7.65 -15.86 -4.16
C GLY A 290 7.63 -16.12 -5.67
N ASN A 291 7.11 -15.17 -6.47
CA ASN A 291 6.98 -15.28 -7.91
C ASN A 291 7.97 -14.40 -8.70
N LYS A 292 9.04 -13.89 -8.05
CA LYS A 292 9.92 -12.87 -8.66
C LYS A 292 10.48 -13.27 -10.03
N ALA A 293 10.80 -14.55 -10.22
CA ALA A 293 11.30 -15.10 -11.50
C ALA A 293 10.29 -14.98 -12.67
N PHE A 294 8.99 -14.93 -12.39
CA PHE A 294 7.93 -14.72 -13.38
C PHE A 294 7.88 -13.27 -13.89
N PHE A 295 8.25 -12.29 -13.04
CA PHE A 295 8.26 -10.86 -13.36
C PHE A 295 9.52 -10.47 -14.15
N ASN A 296 9.56 -10.89 -15.42
CA ASN A 296 10.64 -10.64 -16.36
C ASN A 296 10.13 -10.02 -17.67
N GLU A 297 11.03 -9.57 -18.56
CA GLU A 297 10.66 -8.85 -19.80
C GLU A 297 9.75 -9.65 -20.76
N ALA A 298 9.72 -10.98 -20.69
CA ALA A 298 8.82 -11.80 -21.52
C ALA A 298 7.34 -11.69 -21.07
N LEU A 299 7.09 -11.28 -19.81
CA LEU A 299 5.75 -11.18 -19.22
C LEU A 299 4.83 -10.18 -19.95
N ALA A 300 5.38 -9.19 -20.66
CA ALA A 300 4.59 -8.21 -21.41
C ALA A 300 3.82 -8.78 -22.62
N ASN A 301 3.99 -10.07 -22.95
CA ASN A 301 3.13 -10.77 -23.93
C ASN A 301 2.06 -11.65 -23.32
N THR A 302 2.28 -12.09 -22.08
CA THR A 302 1.65 -13.30 -21.59
C THR A 302 0.16 -13.03 -21.47
N ASP A 303 -0.62 -13.77 -22.25
CA ASP A 303 -2.07 -13.65 -22.26
C ASP A 303 -2.65 -14.12 -20.92
N LEU A 304 -3.90 -13.75 -20.65
CA LEU A 304 -4.55 -14.04 -19.37
C LEU A 304 -4.63 -15.55 -19.06
N GLU A 305 -4.82 -16.41 -20.07
CA GLU A 305 -4.89 -17.86 -19.87
C GLU A 305 -3.49 -18.43 -19.59
N SER A 306 -2.44 -17.91 -20.21
CA SER A 306 -1.05 -18.25 -19.88
C SER A 306 -0.65 -17.78 -18.48
N ILE A 307 -1.02 -16.55 -18.07
CA ILE A 307 -0.79 -16.03 -16.70
C ILE A 307 -1.51 -16.91 -15.67
N LYS A 308 -2.78 -17.25 -15.93
CA LYS A 308 -3.59 -18.12 -15.09
C LYS A 308 -3.03 -19.55 -15.04
N THR A 309 -2.59 -20.09 -16.17
CA THR A 309 -1.96 -21.42 -16.25
C THR A 309 -0.69 -21.49 -15.40
N TYR A 310 0.14 -20.45 -15.41
CA TYR A 310 1.29 -20.36 -14.51
C TYR A 310 0.88 -20.34 -13.04
N TRP A 311 -0.06 -19.46 -12.67
CA TRP A 311 -0.55 -19.34 -11.29
C TRP A 311 -1.08 -20.68 -10.73
N HIS A 312 -1.89 -21.38 -11.52
CA HIS A 312 -2.49 -22.66 -11.11
C HIS A 312 -1.49 -23.83 -11.06
N LYS A 313 -0.38 -23.79 -11.82
CA LYS A 313 0.62 -24.87 -11.86
C LYS A 313 1.75 -24.71 -10.87
N GLU A 314 2.24 -23.48 -10.71
CA GLU A 314 3.52 -23.19 -10.03
C GLU A 314 3.39 -21.95 -9.14
N GLY A 315 2.79 -20.88 -9.65
CA GLY A 315 2.87 -19.58 -8.99
C GLY A 315 2.19 -19.49 -7.62
N TYR A 316 1.09 -20.24 -7.43
CA TYR A 316 0.43 -20.34 -6.13
C TYR A 316 1.25 -21.16 -5.12
N GLU A 317 1.87 -22.26 -5.56
CA GLU A 317 2.75 -23.07 -4.70
C GLU A 317 3.97 -22.25 -4.25
N ASN A 318 4.59 -21.52 -5.18
CA ASN A 318 5.71 -20.63 -4.90
C ASN A 318 5.35 -19.57 -3.85
N PHE A 319 4.15 -18.98 -3.94
CA PHE A 319 3.64 -18.06 -2.94
C PHE A 319 3.44 -18.74 -1.57
N CYS A 320 2.76 -19.89 -1.50
CA CYS A 320 2.53 -20.61 -0.24
C CYS A 320 3.85 -21.05 0.42
N ARG A 321 4.81 -21.53 -0.37
CA ARG A 321 6.15 -21.92 0.09
C ARG A 321 6.93 -20.72 0.63
N PHE A 322 6.89 -19.58 -0.06
CA PHE A 322 7.52 -18.33 0.40
C PHE A 322 6.86 -17.78 1.68
N LEU A 323 5.53 -17.87 1.79
CA LEU A 323 4.78 -17.47 2.98
C LEU A 323 5.14 -18.33 4.20
N ASN A 324 5.45 -19.62 4.00
CA ASN A 324 5.85 -20.51 5.09
C ASN A 324 7.28 -20.27 5.62
N LEU A 325 8.14 -19.55 4.89
CA LEU A 325 9.49 -19.24 5.36
C LEU A 325 9.45 -18.45 6.68
N SER A 326 10.34 -18.82 7.61
CA SER A 326 10.60 -18.02 8.80
C SER A 326 11.03 -16.61 8.42
N ASN A 327 10.54 -15.60 9.14
CA ASN A 327 10.80 -14.19 8.85
C ASN A 327 10.08 -13.63 7.60
N THR A 328 9.26 -14.38 6.87
CA THR A 328 8.34 -13.77 5.90
C THR A 328 7.26 -12.99 6.65
N LYS A 329 7.11 -11.69 6.36
CA LYS A 329 6.00 -10.87 6.89
C LYS A 329 4.67 -11.32 6.32
N ILE A 330 3.61 -11.14 7.11
CA ILE A 330 2.25 -11.56 6.75
C ILE A 330 1.31 -10.37 6.89
N SER A 331 0.67 -10.02 5.79
CA SER A 331 -0.36 -9.01 5.70
C SER A 331 -1.75 -9.63 5.95
N TYR A 332 -2.77 -8.79 6.15
CA TYR A 332 -4.12 -9.33 6.32
C TYR A 332 -4.67 -9.97 5.04
N ALA A 333 -4.16 -9.58 3.87
CA ALA A 333 -4.56 -10.18 2.60
C ALA A 333 -4.04 -11.61 2.40
N ASP A 334 -2.89 -11.95 3.00
CA ASP A 334 -2.35 -13.31 2.94
C ASP A 334 -3.17 -14.28 3.83
N VAL A 335 -3.87 -13.76 4.85
CA VAL A 335 -4.61 -14.60 5.82
C VAL A 335 -6.13 -14.63 5.64
N ASP A 336 -6.72 -13.55 5.12
CA ASP A 336 -8.16 -13.38 4.89
C ASP A 336 -8.84 -14.58 4.18
N PRO A 337 -8.27 -15.16 3.10
CA PRO A 337 -8.93 -16.25 2.36
C PRO A 337 -9.20 -17.53 3.15
N ILE A 338 -8.45 -17.75 4.24
CA ILE A 338 -8.64 -18.90 5.14
C ILE A 338 -9.28 -18.44 6.45
N LEU A 339 -8.84 -17.32 7.02
CA LEU A 339 -9.32 -16.84 8.33
C LEU A 339 -10.83 -16.59 8.34
N ALA A 340 -11.38 -16.03 7.25
CA ALA A 340 -12.83 -15.81 7.09
C ALA A 340 -13.67 -17.11 7.15
N ASN A 341 -13.05 -18.27 6.91
CA ASN A 341 -13.69 -19.59 7.02
C ASN A 341 -13.44 -20.27 8.38
N LEU A 342 -12.53 -19.75 9.21
CA LEU A 342 -12.15 -20.33 10.50
C LEU A 342 -12.83 -19.62 11.69
N VAL A 343 -12.84 -18.29 11.70
CA VAL A 343 -13.37 -17.51 12.83
C VAL A 343 -13.86 -16.14 12.33
N PRO A 344 -15.07 -15.69 12.74
CA PRO A 344 -15.50 -14.32 12.46
C PRO A 344 -14.52 -13.33 13.08
N TYR A 345 -14.03 -12.36 12.33
CA TYR A 345 -12.94 -11.49 12.78
C TYR A 345 -13.04 -10.04 12.32
N ALA A 346 -12.26 -9.18 12.98
CA ALA A 346 -12.07 -7.81 12.58
C ALA A 346 -10.61 -7.38 12.77
N ILE A 347 -10.14 -6.54 11.85
CA ILE A 347 -8.84 -5.89 11.90
C ILE A 347 -9.06 -4.39 11.78
N TYR A 348 -8.53 -3.65 12.75
CA TYR A 348 -8.62 -2.21 12.84
C TYR A 348 -7.25 -1.57 12.62
N SER A 349 -7.19 -0.35 12.10
CA SER A 349 -5.98 0.48 12.16
C SER A 349 -5.81 1.12 13.55
N GLU A 350 -4.63 1.68 13.84
CA GLU A 350 -4.33 2.35 15.11
C GLU A 350 -5.36 3.43 15.52
N ASN A 351 -5.98 4.11 14.57
CA ASN A 351 -7.02 5.12 14.82
C ASN A 351 -8.45 4.56 15.00
N GLY A 352 -8.61 3.23 15.01
CA GLY A 352 -9.89 2.54 15.13
C GLY A 352 -10.73 2.47 13.85
N ALA A 353 -10.21 2.89 12.69
CA ALA A 353 -10.88 2.64 11.42
C ALA A 353 -10.88 1.14 11.08
N VAL A 354 -11.94 0.68 10.43
CA VAL A 354 -12.10 -0.71 10.00
C VAL A 354 -11.26 -0.96 8.75
N LEU A 355 -10.41 -2.00 8.80
CA LEU A 355 -9.67 -2.51 7.64
C LEU A 355 -10.35 -3.76 7.07
N VAL A 356 -10.73 -4.68 7.96
CA VAL A 356 -11.56 -5.87 7.69
C VAL A 356 -12.53 -6.04 8.87
N CYS A 357 -13.78 -6.45 8.65
CA CYS A 357 -14.72 -6.71 9.74
C CYS A 357 -15.88 -7.59 9.25
N ASP A 358 -16.05 -8.74 9.89
CA ASP A 358 -17.29 -9.50 9.88
C ASP A 358 -18.35 -8.84 10.75
N THR A 359 -19.62 -9.23 10.60
CA THR A 359 -20.75 -8.60 11.28
C THR A 359 -20.70 -8.71 12.81
N ILE A 360 -20.10 -9.78 13.34
CA ILE A 360 -19.92 -10.02 14.78
C ILE A 360 -18.54 -10.69 14.98
N PRO A 361 -17.45 -9.92 15.17
CA PRO A 361 -16.11 -10.48 15.29
C PRO A 361 -15.89 -11.18 16.64
N PHE A 362 -15.31 -12.37 16.60
CA PHE A 362 -14.81 -13.12 17.74
C PHE A 362 -13.31 -12.87 17.97
N LEU A 363 -12.54 -12.81 16.88
CA LEU A 363 -11.15 -12.39 16.87
C LEU A 363 -11.07 -10.91 16.49
N GLU A 364 -10.58 -10.06 17.39
CA GLU A 364 -10.38 -8.64 17.11
C GLU A 364 -8.89 -8.28 17.21
N LEU A 365 -8.36 -7.69 16.14
CA LEU A 365 -6.95 -7.30 16.01
C LEU A 365 -6.83 -5.81 15.69
N MET A 366 -5.74 -5.20 16.13
CA MET A 366 -5.27 -3.92 15.59
C MET A 366 -4.00 -4.17 14.77
N LEU A 367 -3.89 -3.52 13.61
CA LEU A 367 -2.75 -3.55 12.72
C LEU A 367 -2.10 -2.16 12.63
N LYS A 368 -0.84 -2.09 13.01
CA LYS A 368 0.04 -0.95 12.80
C LYS A 368 0.61 -0.99 11.38
N LEU A 369 -0.11 -0.38 10.45
CA LEU A 369 0.14 -0.44 9.00
C LEU A 369 1.61 -0.19 8.60
N ASN A 370 2.26 0.81 9.20
CA ASN A 370 3.65 1.16 8.88
C ASN A 370 4.70 0.12 9.32
N GLU A 371 4.37 -0.73 10.29
CA GLU A 371 5.27 -1.76 10.81
C GLU A 371 4.89 -3.17 10.32
N GLY A 372 3.62 -3.37 9.93
CA GLY A 372 3.05 -4.68 9.67
C GLY A 372 2.84 -5.48 10.96
N HIS A 373 2.66 -4.79 12.09
CA HIS A 373 2.61 -5.39 13.43
C HIS A 373 1.20 -5.46 13.98
N TYR A 374 0.83 -6.60 14.56
CA TYR A 374 -0.51 -6.83 15.11
C TYR A 374 -0.53 -6.67 16.64
N LYS A 375 -1.70 -6.28 17.17
CA LYS A 375 -2.05 -6.38 18.59
C LYS A 375 -3.37 -7.11 18.76
N LEU A 376 -3.51 -7.90 19.82
CA LEU A 376 -4.76 -8.62 20.15
C LEU A 376 -5.63 -7.76 21.06
N LEU A 377 -6.84 -7.42 20.64
CA LEU A 377 -7.79 -6.72 21.52
C LEU A 377 -8.30 -7.68 22.59
N THR A 378 -8.34 -7.21 23.83
CA THR A 378 -8.89 -7.99 24.94
C THR A 378 -10.42 -7.91 24.97
N ASN A 379 -11.03 -8.83 25.71
CA ASN A 379 -12.42 -8.77 26.12
C ASN A 379 -12.54 -9.21 27.60
N PRO A 380 -13.68 -9.02 28.27
CA PRO A 380 -13.83 -9.33 29.70
C PRO A 380 -13.56 -10.80 30.09
N ARG A 381 -13.59 -11.76 29.15
CA ARG A 381 -13.25 -13.17 29.39
C ARG A 381 -11.75 -13.43 29.29
N THR A 382 -11.05 -12.73 28.40
CA THR A 382 -9.64 -13.00 28.10
C THR A 382 -8.65 -12.14 28.89
N ILE A 383 -9.08 -10.98 29.41
CA ILE A 383 -8.21 -9.99 30.03
C ILE A 383 -7.41 -10.53 31.25
N GLU A 384 -8.03 -11.37 32.08
CA GLU A 384 -7.40 -11.91 33.30
C GLU A 384 -6.19 -12.81 32.99
N LEU A 385 -6.24 -13.58 31.91
CA LEU A 385 -5.12 -14.40 31.45
C LEU A 385 -4.13 -13.59 30.61
N LEU A 386 -4.64 -12.74 29.71
CA LEU A 386 -3.80 -11.99 28.78
C LEU A 386 -2.91 -10.93 29.45
N GLN A 387 -3.28 -10.38 30.61
CA GLN A 387 -2.42 -9.45 31.37
C GLN A 387 -1.06 -10.07 31.77
N HIS A 388 -0.94 -11.40 31.83
CA HIS A 388 0.32 -12.07 32.15
C HIS A 388 1.30 -12.09 30.96
N TYR A 389 0.82 -12.03 29.72
CA TYR A 389 1.68 -12.11 28.53
C TYR A 389 2.64 -10.90 28.40
N PRO A 390 2.20 -9.63 28.50
CA PRO A 390 3.11 -8.47 28.46
C PRO A 390 4.18 -8.49 29.56
N LEU A 391 3.88 -9.08 30.73
CA LEU A 391 4.86 -9.21 31.82
C LEU A 391 5.97 -10.20 31.45
N GLN A 392 5.62 -11.35 30.90
CA GLN A 392 6.58 -12.37 30.42
C GLN A 392 7.38 -11.83 29.23
N GLN A 393 6.72 -11.24 28.23
CA GLN A 393 7.35 -10.60 27.08
C GLN A 393 8.35 -9.51 27.51
N LYS A 394 7.98 -8.64 28.46
CA LYS A 394 8.87 -7.59 28.98
C LYS A 394 10.12 -8.17 29.63
N HIS A 395 10.00 -9.25 30.39
CA HIS A 395 11.14 -9.95 30.97
C HIS A 395 12.06 -10.54 29.89
N TYR A 396 11.47 -11.18 28.88
CA TYR A 396 12.19 -11.68 27.69
C TYR A 396 12.94 -10.59 26.93
N LEU A 397 12.31 -9.43 26.70
CA LEU A 397 12.95 -8.27 26.07
C LEU A 397 14.11 -7.73 26.91
N GLN A 398 13.95 -7.61 28.23
CA GLN A 398 15.03 -7.20 29.13
C GLN A 398 16.24 -8.14 29.07
N ASN A 399 16.00 -9.46 29.05
CA ASN A 399 17.06 -10.46 28.94
C ASN A 399 17.72 -10.44 27.55
N ARG A 400 16.96 -10.17 26.47
CA ARG A 400 17.52 -9.97 25.13
C ARG A 400 18.46 -8.76 25.08
N GLU A 401 18.05 -7.61 25.60
CA GLU A 401 18.92 -6.42 25.64
C GLU A 401 20.16 -6.65 26.52
N ALA A 402 20.05 -7.45 27.59
CA ALA A 402 21.20 -7.83 28.43
C ALA A 402 22.19 -8.76 27.69
N LEU A 403 21.68 -9.70 26.89
CA LEU A 403 22.45 -10.60 26.03
C LEU A 403 23.16 -9.84 24.91
N LEU A 404 22.44 -8.98 24.17
CA LEU A 404 23.00 -8.14 23.11
C LEU A 404 24.08 -7.18 23.64
N ALA A 405 23.94 -6.68 24.86
CA ALA A 405 24.94 -5.85 25.53
C ALA A 405 26.16 -6.63 26.06
N GLN A 406 26.28 -7.94 25.80
CA GLN A 406 27.40 -8.82 26.19
C GLN A 406 27.77 -8.76 27.69
N LYS A 407 26.78 -8.49 28.56
CA LYS A 407 27.03 -8.36 30.01
C LYS A 407 27.23 -9.75 30.61
N ARG A 408 28.33 -10.00 31.33
CA ARG A 408 28.59 -11.28 32.03
C ARG A 408 27.45 -11.72 32.97
N VAL A 409 26.67 -10.77 33.49
CA VAL A 409 25.48 -11.03 34.34
C VAL A 409 24.36 -11.75 33.57
N ALA A 410 24.38 -11.71 32.23
CA ALA A 410 23.37 -12.33 31.39
C ALA A 410 23.35 -13.87 31.51
N GLU A 411 24.49 -14.54 31.74
CA GLU A 411 24.54 -16.02 31.84
C GLU A 411 23.66 -16.60 32.97
N GLU A 412 23.40 -15.83 34.03
CA GLU A 412 22.48 -16.24 35.10
C GLU A 412 21.04 -15.85 34.81
N LEU A 413 20.81 -14.62 34.33
CA LEU A 413 19.47 -14.12 33.93
C LEU A 413 18.83 -14.97 32.82
N ILE A 414 19.63 -15.46 31.87
CA ILE A 414 19.16 -16.24 30.72
C ILE A 414 18.66 -17.65 31.10
N LYS A 415 19.02 -18.19 32.28
CA LYS A 415 18.62 -19.55 32.71
C LYS A 415 17.09 -19.72 32.80
N GLU A 416 16.36 -18.63 33.00
CA GLU A 416 14.91 -18.62 33.12
C GLU A 416 14.22 -18.42 31.76
N THR A 417 14.76 -17.57 30.88
CA THR A 417 14.21 -17.28 29.53
C THR A 417 14.81 -18.15 28.43
N LEU A 418 14.23 -19.34 28.23
CA LEU A 418 14.75 -20.39 27.35
C LEU A 418 14.85 -20.00 25.86
N PHE A 419 13.98 -19.11 25.37
CA PHE A 419 13.93 -18.70 23.96
C PHE A 419 14.43 -17.27 23.70
N VAL A 420 15.25 -16.70 24.59
CA VAL A 420 15.73 -15.31 24.43
C VAL A 420 16.56 -15.09 23.16
N GLU A 421 17.37 -16.08 22.77
CA GLU A 421 18.14 -16.09 21.51
C GLU A 421 17.22 -16.04 20.27
N ALA A 422 16.01 -16.62 20.35
CA ALA A 422 15.01 -16.61 19.28
C ALA A 422 14.29 -15.26 19.09
N LEU A 423 14.56 -14.28 19.94
CA LEU A 423 14.03 -12.91 19.86
C LEU A 423 15.04 -11.91 19.27
N ILE A 424 16.25 -12.37 18.95
CA ILE A 424 17.28 -11.55 18.31
C ILE A 424 16.86 -11.31 16.85
N PRO A 425 16.74 -10.05 16.40
CA PRO A 425 16.44 -9.76 15.00
C PRO A 425 17.57 -10.27 14.09
N GLU A 426 17.23 -10.83 12.93
CA GLU A 426 18.20 -11.04 11.87
C GLU A 426 18.65 -9.68 11.30
N ASP A 427 19.96 -9.52 11.06
CA ASP A 427 20.49 -8.39 10.30
C ASP A 427 19.89 -8.40 8.89
N LYS A 428 19.08 -7.38 8.58
CA LYS A 428 18.40 -7.26 7.28
C LYS A 428 19.34 -7.31 6.08
N ASP A 429 20.59 -6.90 6.25
CA ASP A 429 21.60 -6.81 5.19
C ASP A 429 22.06 -8.19 4.65
N ASN A 430 21.70 -9.31 5.29
CA ASN A 430 22.08 -10.66 4.84
C ASN A 430 20.99 -11.41 4.05
N ASN A 431 19.70 -11.10 4.23
CA ASN A 431 18.62 -11.93 3.66
C ASN A 431 18.34 -11.71 2.17
N SER A 432 18.92 -10.67 1.53
CA SER A 432 18.83 -10.49 0.08
C SER A 432 19.39 -11.68 -0.71
N ASN A 433 20.43 -12.33 -0.18
CA ASN A 433 21.16 -13.38 -0.89
C ASN A 433 20.54 -14.78 -0.70
N LEU A 434 19.81 -15.00 0.39
CA LEU A 434 19.18 -16.31 0.66
C LEU A 434 17.99 -16.62 -0.26
N VAL A 435 17.27 -15.58 -0.72
CA VAL A 435 16.15 -15.75 -1.66
C VAL A 435 16.63 -16.11 -3.07
N GLU A 436 17.80 -15.62 -3.49
CA GLU A 436 18.44 -16.07 -4.74
C GLU A 436 18.89 -17.54 -4.62
N VAL A 437 19.58 -17.91 -3.54
CA VAL A 437 20.08 -19.28 -3.32
C VAL A 437 18.95 -20.33 -3.27
N LEU A 438 17.80 -20.01 -2.67
CA LEU A 438 16.66 -20.94 -2.59
C LEU A 438 15.85 -21.08 -3.90
N LEU A 439 16.08 -20.23 -4.89
CA LEU A 439 15.43 -20.30 -6.20
C LEU A 439 16.35 -20.85 -7.31
N GLU A 440 17.66 -20.97 -7.07
CA GLU A 440 18.65 -21.47 -8.03
C GLU A 440 18.98 -22.97 -7.91
N ASP A 441 18.49 -23.67 -6.88
CA ASP A 441 18.85 -25.08 -6.61
C ASP A 441 18.10 -26.12 -7.48
N GLU A 442 17.93 -25.81 -8.78
CA GLU A 442 17.87 -26.82 -9.86
C GLU A 442 18.91 -26.51 -10.98
N GLY A 443 20.08 -26.02 -10.59
CA GLY A 443 21.36 -26.38 -11.19
C GLY A 443 21.87 -25.57 -12.40
N ILE A 444 23.00 -24.87 -12.21
CA ILE A 444 24.20 -24.89 -13.09
C ILE A 444 25.40 -24.27 -12.33
N ASN A 445 26.62 -24.62 -12.74
CA ASN A 445 27.86 -24.39 -11.98
C ASN A 445 28.40 -22.94 -11.95
N SER A 446 28.97 -22.60 -10.77
CA SER A 446 30.22 -21.84 -10.53
C SER A 446 30.29 -20.32 -10.79
N LEU A 447 30.51 -19.55 -9.72
CA LEU A 447 31.83 -19.01 -9.32
C LEU A 447 31.77 -18.36 -7.91
N PRO A 448 32.85 -18.33 -7.10
CA PRO A 448 32.82 -17.80 -5.75
C PRO A 448 33.18 -16.31 -5.68
N VAL A 449 32.47 -15.55 -4.84
CA VAL A 449 32.87 -14.21 -4.37
C VAL A 449 32.92 -14.24 -2.84
N GLU A 450 34.05 -14.67 -2.29
CA GLU A 450 34.33 -14.56 -0.86
C GLU A 450 34.62 -13.10 -0.49
N LEU A 451 33.66 -12.45 0.16
CA LEU A 451 33.86 -11.16 0.82
C LEU A 451 33.82 -11.39 2.34
N PHE A 452 35.01 -11.54 2.92
CA PHE A 452 35.21 -11.83 4.34
C PHE A 452 34.57 -10.77 5.25
N ILE A 453 33.50 -11.17 5.95
CA ILE A 453 32.96 -10.49 7.14
C ILE A 453 33.18 -11.45 8.32
N PRO A 454 33.58 -11.00 9.53
CA PRO A 454 33.90 -11.92 10.63
C PRO A 454 32.71 -12.79 11.07
N GLU A 455 32.81 -14.11 10.90
CA GLU A 455 31.70 -15.07 11.05
C GLU A 455 31.19 -15.34 12.48
N ASN A 456 31.79 -14.75 13.50
CA ASN A 456 31.57 -15.17 14.88
C ASN A 456 30.20 -14.71 15.44
N ASN A 457 29.24 -15.64 15.42
CA ASN A 457 27.95 -15.67 16.14
C ASN A 457 26.73 -15.01 15.49
N LYS A 458 26.49 -15.21 14.18
CA LYS A 458 25.12 -15.10 13.62
C LYS A 458 24.35 -16.41 13.85
N VAL A 459 23.67 -16.53 14.99
CA VAL A 459 22.80 -17.67 15.31
C VAL A 459 21.43 -17.44 14.68
N ASN A 460 20.93 -18.38 13.88
CA ASN A 460 19.56 -18.31 13.36
C ASN A 460 18.56 -18.39 14.54
N PRO A 461 17.57 -17.49 14.65
CA PRO A 461 16.64 -17.47 15.78
C PRO A 461 15.85 -18.78 15.95
N LEU A 462 15.58 -19.49 14.85
CA LEU A 462 14.85 -20.76 14.86
C LEU A 462 15.77 -21.92 15.30
N ASP A 463 17.04 -21.96 14.90
CA ASP A 463 18.03 -22.90 15.47
C ASP A 463 18.13 -22.76 16.99
N ALA A 464 18.16 -21.52 17.49
CA ALA A 464 18.20 -21.24 18.92
C ALA A 464 16.96 -21.73 19.67
N LEU A 465 15.77 -21.63 19.06
CA LEU A 465 14.54 -22.19 19.60
C LEU A 465 14.60 -23.72 19.64
N ILE A 466 14.93 -24.38 18.53
CA ILE A 466 15.02 -25.85 18.43
C ILE A 466 16.09 -26.43 19.37
N LYS A 467 17.20 -25.73 19.58
CA LYS A 467 18.26 -26.07 20.54
C LYS A 467 17.78 -26.05 22.00
N ASN A 468 16.92 -25.09 22.37
CA ASN A 468 16.43 -24.95 23.74
C ASN A 468 15.09 -25.65 24.01
N LEU A 469 14.38 -26.07 22.95
CA LEU A 469 13.08 -26.75 23.03
C LEU A 469 13.05 -27.95 24.01
N PRO A 470 14.03 -28.88 24.06
CA PRO A 470 13.94 -30.02 24.97
C PRO A 470 13.83 -29.58 26.44
N LYS A 471 14.64 -28.60 26.86
CA LYS A 471 14.60 -28.03 28.21
C LYS A 471 13.26 -27.37 28.54
N PHE A 472 12.60 -26.80 27.53
CA PHE A 472 11.26 -26.23 27.70
C PHE A 472 10.23 -27.33 27.94
N LEU A 473 10.24 -28.37 27.12
CA LEU A 473 9.33 -29.51 27.24
C LEU A 473 9.53 -30.27 28.56
N ASP A 474 10.78 -30.39 29.04
CA ASP A 474 11.09 -30.96 30.35
C ASP A 474 10.49 -30.13 31.50
N LYS A 475 10.68 -28.79 31.51
CA LYS A 475 10.03 -27.89 32.48
C LYS A 475 8.50 -27.99 32.44
N LEU A 476 7.93 -28.17 31.23
CA LEU A 476 6.50 -28.31 31.02
C LEU A 476 5.97 -29.64 31.62
N LYS A 477 6.72 -30.75 31.45
CA LYS A 477 6.42 -32.05 32.08
C LYS A 477 6.56 -32.01 33.60
N GLU A 478 7.60 -31.38 34.12
CA GLU A 478 7.78 -31.22 35.57
C GLU A 478 6.60 -30.51 36.22
N LYS A 479 6.04 -29.49 35.56
CA LYS A 479 4.85 -28.78 36.03
C LYS A 479 3.62 -29.69 36.08
N MET A 480 3.35 -30.47 35.01
CA MET A 480 2.23 -31.42 34.99
C MET A 480 2.34 -32.47 36.10
N GLY A 481 3.55 -32.98 36.37
CA GLY A 481 3.81 -33.90 37.48
C GLY A 481 3.67 -33.32 38.89
N ARG A 482 3.60 -31.98 39.03
CA ARG A 482 3.40 -31.26 40.30
C ARG A 482 1.95 -30.83 40.54
N THR A 483 1.01 -31.23 39.69
CA THR A 483 -0.43 -31.02 39.94
C THR A 483 -0.74 -31.49 41.35
N PRO A 484 -1.26 -30.63 42.25
CA PRO A 484 -1.38 -30.97 43.65
C PRO A 484 -2.26 -32.20 43.79
N GLN A 485 -1.71 -33.28 44.37
CA GLN A 485 -2.54 -34.36 44.88
C GLN A 485 -3.55 -33.72 45.81
N THR A 486 -4.84 -33.87 45.47
CA THR A 486 -5.95 -33.32 46.23
C THR A 486 -5.74 -33.71 47.69
N GLU A 487 -5.51 -32.73 48.57
CA GLU A 487 -5.47 -33.01 50.00
C GLU A 487 -6.80 -33.69 50.34
N GLU A 488 -6.74 -34.92 50.86
CA GLU A 488 -7.93 -35.66 51.29
C GLU A 488 -8.57 -34.89 52.45
N VAL A 489 -9.50 -33.99 52.12
CA VAL A 489 -10.36 -33.34 53.11
C VAL A 489 -11.17 -34.46 53.75
N GLY A 490 -10.81 -34.77 55.00
CA GLY A 490 -11.36 -35.89 55.74
C GLY A 490 -12.89 -35.87 55.84
N PRO A 491 -13.51 -37.05 56.07
CA PRO A 491 -14.94 -37.25 55.88
C PRO A 491 -15.78 -36.38 56.84
N SER A 492 -16.31 -35.28 56.31
CA SER A 492 -17.28 -34.44 57.01
C SER A 492 -18.69 -34.98 56.80
N THR A 493 -19.35 -35.31 57.90
CA THR A 493 -20.59 -36.08 57.94
C THR A 493 -21.83 -35.29 57.49
N SER A 494 -22.61 -35.91 56.59
CA SER A 494 -24.08 -35.89 56.49
C SER A 494 -24.83 -34.56 56.62
N GLY A 495 -25.49 -34.16 55.52
CA GLY A 495 -26.64 -33.25 55.52
C GLY A 495 -27.51 -33.49 54.29
N GLU A 496 -28.57 -34.29 54.43
CA GLU A 496 -29.56 -34.47 53.35
C GLU A 496 -30.35 -33.18 53.13
N GLN A 497 -30.40 -32.69 51.89
CA GLN A 497 -31.54 -31.92 51.41
C GLN A 497 -31.76 -32.17 49.91
N LYS A 498 -32.93 -32.74 49.57
CA LYS A 498 -33.42 -32.87 48.20
C LYS A 498 -34.13 -31.57 47.82
N GLU A 499 -33.69 -30.92 46.74
CA GLU A 499 -34.55 -30.04 45.97
C GLU A 499 -34.58 -30.46 44.50
N HIS A 500 -35.78 -30.41 43.92
CA HIS A 500 -36.03 -30.67 42.52
C HIS A 500 -35.68 -29.43 41.67
N LEU A 501 -34.94 -29.62 40.58
CA LEU A 501 -35.01 -28.73 39.41
C LEU A 501 -35.40 -29.54 38.17
N PRO A 502 -36.21 -28.98 37.25
CA PRO A 502 -36.63 -29.68 36.03
C PRO A 502 -35.59 -29.60 34.92
N SER A 503 -35.55 -30.62 34.07
CA SER A 503 -34.79 -30.64 32.83
C SER A 503 -35.57 -29.96 31.70
N GLU A 504 -35.07 -28.85 31.16
CA GLU A 504 -35.53 -28.30 29.89
C GLU A 504 -34.51 -28.61 28.79
N THR A 505 -34.87 -29.54 27.91
CA THR A 505 -34.22 -29.75 26.61
C THR A 505 -34.72 -28.71 25.61
N PRO A 506 -33.84 -27.94 24.94
CA PRO A 506 -34.26 -27.12 23.80
C PRO A 506 -34.35 -27.99 22.54
N GLU A 507 -35.57 -28.10 22.00
CA GLU A 507 -35.80 -28.67 20.67
C GLU A 507 -35.28 -27.70 19.59
N SER A 508 -34.47 -28.20 18.65
CA SER A 508 -34.02 -27.45 17.49
C SER A 508 -35.00 -27.62 16.31
N PRO A 509 -35.66 -26.56 15.81
CA PRO A 509 -36.51 -26.68 14.63
C PRO A 509 -35.68 -26.76 13.35
N ILE A 510 -35.82 -27.88 12.63
CA ILE A 510 -35.33 -28.01 11.26
C ILE A 510 -36.22 -27.17 10.35
N HIS A 511 -35.67 -26.14 9.72
CA HIS A 511 -36.34 -25.42 8.64
C HIS A 511 -35.66 -25.72 7.30
N SER A 512 -36.22 -26.68 6.58
CA SER A 512 -36.14 -26.72 5.12
C SER A 512 -37.02 -25.60 4.55
N GLY A 513 -36.51 -24.87 3.56
CA GLY A 513 -37.21 -23.77 2.90
C GLY A 513 -36.69 -23.59 1.48
N ASP A 514 -37.56 -23.79 0.49
CA ASP A 514 -37.25 -23.79 -0.94
C ASP A 514 -36.72 -22.46 -1.48
N GLY A 515 -35.92 -22.54 -2.55
CA GLY A 515 -35.39 -21.36 -3.25
C GLY A 515 -36.39 -20.72 -4.22
N ILE A 516 -36.19 -19.43 -4.51
CA ILE A 516 -36.93 -18.70 -5.56
C ILE A 516 -35.98 -17.83 -6.40
N ASN A 517 -35.95 -18.14 -7.70
CA ASN A 517 -35.69 -17.30 -8.88
C ASN A 517 -34.57 -16.25 -8.88
N LEU A 518 -33.49 -16.62 -9.57
CA LEU A 518 -32.67 -15.73 -10.37
C LEU A 518 -33.52 -15.03 -11.45
N LEU A 519 -33.63 -13.70 -11.44
CA LEU A 519 -34.29 -12.93 -12.50
C LEU A 519 -33.25 -12.45 -13.53
N SER A 520 -33.32 -13.02 -14.73
CA SER A 520 -32.66 -12.50 -15.93
C SER A 520 -33.40 -11.30 -16.48
N LEU A 521 -32.69 -10.23 -16.83
CA LEU A 521 -33.18 -9.21 -17.75
C LEU A 521 -32.11 -8.89 -18.80
N THR A 522 -32.50 -9.04 -20.06
CA THR A 522 -31.67 -8.84 -21.24
C THR A 522 -32.23 -7.66 -22.05
N GLU A 523 -31.37 -7.12 -22.93
CA GLU A 523 -31.68 -6.26 -24.10
C GLU A 523 -31.66 -4.72 -23.98
N VAL A 524 -30.62 -4.16 -24.61
CA VAL A 524 -30.63 -3.15 -25.70
C VAL A 524 -31.32 -1.79 -25.48
N GLY A 525 -30.54 -0.70 -25.66
CA GLY A 525 -31.05 0.67 -25.78
C GLY A 525 -30.02 1.66 -26.37
N GLU A 526 -30.26 2.10 -27.60
CA GLU A 526 -29.43 2.91 -28.50
C GLU A 526 -28.80 4.22 -27.97
N GLN A 527 -27.50 4.38 -28.28
CA GLN A 527 -26.84 5.53 -28.91
C GLN A 527 -27.57 6.89 -29.00
N ARG A 528 -26.93 7.98 -28.49
CA ARG A 528 -27.07 9.36 -29.01
C ARG A 528 -25.90 10.28 -28.62
N ASP A 529 -25.32 10.94 -29.62
CA ASP A 529 -24.48 12.15 -29.47
C ASP A 529 -25.30 13.34 -28.93
N PRO A 530 -24.66 14.30 -28.23
CA PRO A 530 -24.46 15.59 -28.90
C PRO A 530 -23.19 16.38 -28.50
N LEU A 531 -22.44 16.77 -29.54
CA LEU A 531 -21.90 18.11 -29.83
C LEU A 531 -20.91 18.82 -28.88
N SER A 532 -20.00 19.54 -29.53
CA SER A 532 -18.87 20.27 -28.98
C SER A 532 -19.19 21.70 -28.53
N VAL A 533 -18.48 22.17 -27.49
CA VAL A 533 -18.38 23.59 -27.12
C VAL A 533 -16.92 23.93 -26.83
N SER A 534 -16.40 24.94 -27.53
CA SER A 534 -15.05 25.47 -27.31
C SER A 534 -15.08 26.63 -26.32
N VAL A 535 -14.26 26.57 -25.26
CA VAL A 535 -14.06 27.68 -24.32
C VAL A 535 -12.63 28.20 -24.48
N GLY A 536 -12.50 29.40 -25.08
CA GLY A 536 -11.21 30.09 -25.19
C GLY A 536 -10.84 30.79 -23.89
N VAL A 537 -9.72 30.40 -23.28
CA VAL A 537 -9.15 31.12 -22.13
C VAL A 537 -8.25 32.24 -22.62
N SER A 538 -8.61 33.49 -22.33
CA SER A 538 -7.81 34.66 -22.66
C SER A 538 -6.81 34.96 -21.53
N THR A 539 -5.52 34.80 -21.82
CA THR A 539 -4.43 35.13 -20.89
C THR A 539 -4.17 36.64 -20.91
N SER A 540 -4.42 37.31 -19.79
CA SER A 540 -3.88 38.65 -19.52
C SER A 540 -2.73 38.53 -18.52
N GLU A 541 -1.58 39.11 -18.87
CA GLU A 541 -0.40 39.11 -18.00
C GLU A 541 -0.58 40.15 -16.88
N ILE A 542 -0.40 39.72 -15.63
CA ILE A 542 -0.46 40.60 -14.46
C ILE A 542 0.97 41.01 -14.07
N GLN A 543 1.19 42.32 -14.04
CA GLN A 543 2.46 42.95 -13.72
C GLN A 543 2.71 42.94 -12.19
N GLU A 544 3.91 42.57 -11.75
CA GLU A 544 4.23 42.44 -10.33
C GLU A 544 4.49 43.80 -9.66
N HIS A 545 3.83 44.04 -8.52
CA HIS A 545 4.02 45.22 -7.66
C HIS A 545 5.05 44.94 -6.54
N PRO A 546 5.81 45.95 -6.08
CA PRO A 546 6.89 45.76 -5.10
C PRO A 546 6.37 45.62 -3.66
N ASP A 547 7.01 44.73 -2.90
CA ASP A 547 6.93 44.46 -1.44
C ASP A 547 5.89 45.26 -0.63
N GLU A 548 4.62 44.87 -0.73
CA GLU A 548 3.62 45.24 0.27
C GLU A 548 3.93 44.57 1.62
N VAL A 549 3.76 45.32 2.71
CA VAL A 549 3.93 44.81 4.07
C VAL A 549 2.92 43.69 4.30
N ARG A 550 3.41 42.45 4.45
CA ARG A 550 2.56 41.27 4.72
C ARG A 550 1.73 41.49 5.98
N GLU A 551 0.42 41.62 5.83
CA GLU A 551 -0.51 41.55 6.95
C GLU A 551 -0.41 40.18 7.62
N ASN A 552 -0.24 40.17 8.95
CA ASN A 552 -0.03 38.96 9.72
C ASN A 552 -1.37 38.40 10.20
N ILE A 553 -1.72 37.18 9.78
CA ILE A 553 -2.93 36.49 10.24
C ILE A 553 -2.68 36.02 11.69
N ASN A 554 -3.40 36.57 12.66
CA ASN A 554 -3.34 36.02 14.03
C ASN A 554 -4.04 34.64 14.05
N PRO A 555 -3.34 33.52 14.29
CA PRO A 555 -3.95 32.20 14.32
C PRO A 555 -5.02 32.04 15.41
N GLU A 556 -4.96 32.83 16.49
CA GLU A 556 -5.96 32.80 17.57
C GLU A 556 -7.34 33.32 17.10
N ASN A 557 -7.37 34.15 16.05
CA ASN A 557 -8.61 34.66 15.46
C ASN A 557 -9.26 33.66 14.46
N LEU A 558 -8.58 32.54 14.15
CA LEU A 558 -9.13 31.50 13.27
C LEU A 558 -10.05 30.58 14.08
N ASN A 559 -11.33 30.93 14.16
CA ASN A 559 -12.38 30.22 14.92
C ASN A 559 -12.70 28.78 14.46
N ASN A 560 -11.90 28.19 13.55
CA ASN A 560 -12.15 26.90 12.95
C ASN A 560 -10.84 26.09 12.83
N ALA A 561 -10.83 24.88 13.41
CA ALA A 561 -9.67 24.00 13.45
C ALA A 561 -9.12 23.63 12.05
N LYS A 562 -9.96 23.58 11.01
CA LYS A 562 -9.51 23.35 9.62
C LYS A 562 -8.75 24.56 9.06
N LEU A 563 -9.16 25.78 9.41
CA LEU A 563 -8.44 27.01 9.02
C LEU A 563 -7.11 27.11 9.77
N GLN A 564 -7.09 26.79 11.06
CA GLN A 564 -5.86 26.69 11.84
C GLN A 564 -4.90 25.64 11.26
N HIS A 565 -5.40 24.46 10.90
CA HIS A 565 -4.59 23.42 10.26
C HIS A 565 -4.05 23.86 8.89
N PHE A 566 -4.86 24.50 8.04
CA PHE A 566 -4.37 25.06 6.78
C PHE A 566 -3.25 26.10 7.01
N TYR A 567 -3.43 27.00 7.98
CA TYR A 567 -2.41 27.98 8.34
C TYR A 567 -1.11 27.33 8.86
N GLN A 568 -1.20 26.26 9.66
CA GLN A 568 -0.03 25.47 10.07
C GLN A 568 0.74 24.90 8.87
N GLN A 569 0.05 24.40 7.84
CA GLN A 569 0.71 23.93 6.62
C GLN A 569 1.37 25.07 5.82
N LEU A 570 0.78 26.29 5.81
CA LEU A 570 1.45 27.47 5.24
C LEU A 570 2.73 27.83 6.00
N VAL A 571 2.73 27.75 7.33
CA VAL A 571 3.94 28.01 8.15
C VAL A 571 5.03 26.98 7.86
N GLN A 572 4.67 25.70 7.67
CA GLN A 572 5.63 24.67 7.24
C GLN A 572 6.21 24.97 5.85
N LEU A 573 5.37 25.43 4.91
CA LEU A 573 5.82 25.83 3.56
C LEU A 573 6.76 27.05 3.61
N GLU A 574 6.47 28.05 4.45
CA GLU A 574 7.34 29.22 4.64
C GLU A 574 8.69 28.82 5.24
N GLN A 575 8.69 27.94 6.24
CA GLN A 575 9.91 27.41 6.84
C GLN A 575 10.75 26.66 5.80
N LYS A 576 10.11 25.87 4.92
CA LYS A 576 10.82 25.19 3.83
C LYS A 576 11.39 26.16 2.80
N ALA A 577 10.69 27.25 2.49
CA ALA A 577 11.23 28.33 1.64
C ALA A 577 12.48 28.98 2.27
N LYS A 578 12.46 29.24 3.59
CA LYS A 578 13.61 29.76 4.35
C LYS A 578 14.79 28.78 4.35
N GLU A 579 14.54 27.48 4.50
CA GLU A 579 15.57 26.43 4.40
C GLU A 579 16.23 26.37 3.02
N PHE A 580 15.44 26.42 1.93
CA PHE A 580 16.01 26.47 0.58
C PHE A 580 16.79 27.76 0.34
N LYS A 581 16.31 28.90 0.85
CA LYS A 581 17.03 30.19 0.74
C LYS A 581 18.36 30.17 1.48
N ALA A 582 18.42 29.58 2.68
CA ALA A 582 19.67 29.37 3.41
C ALA A 582 20.69 28.49 2.65
N LYS A 583 20.21 27.66 1.70
CA LYS A 583 21.01 26.80 0.83
C LYS A 583 21.19 27.35 -0.59
N GLU A 584 20.72 28.57 -0.91
CA GLU A 584 20.69 29.10 -2.29
C GLU A 584 22.07 29.17 -2.95
N ASN A 585 23.13 29.40 -2.15
CA ASN A 585 24.51 29.45 -2.62
C ASN A 585 25.15 28.06 -2.84
N GLN A 586 24.45 26.96 -2.50
CA GLN A 586 24.95 25.59 -2.69
C GLN A 586 24.68 25.05 -4.10
N SER A 587 23.56 25.44 -4.71
CA SER A 587 23.25 25.09 -6.11
C SER A 587 22.18 25.99 -6.73
N LEU A 588 22.20 26.09 -8.06
CA LEU A 588 21.16 26.77 -8.82
C LEU A 588 19.76 26.17 -8.58
N ASP A 589 19.69 24.88 -8.25
CA ASP A 589 18.42 24.21 -7.95
C ASP A 589 17.88 24.60 -6.57
N TYR A 590 18.72 24.84 -5.56
CA TYR A 590 18.27 25.40 -4.29
C TYR A 590 17.76 26.83 -4.46
N LYS A 591 18.44 27.66 -5.25
CA LYS A 591 17.96 29.01 -5.58
C LYS A 591 16.58 28.97 -6.25
N ARG A 592 16.41 28.17 -7.30
CA ARG A 592 15.12 27.99 -7.98
C ARG A 592 14.04 27.42 -7.07
N ALA A 593 14.38 26.49 -6.18
CA ALA A 593 13.45 25.93 -5.20
C ALA A 593 13.03 26.98 -4.16
N ALA A 594 13.96 27.83 -3.70
CA ALA A 594 13.66 28.93 -2.77
C ALA A 594 12.72 29.97 -3.42
N GLU A 595 13.03 30.40 -4.64
CA GLU A 595 12.21 31.32 -5.44
C GLU A 595 10.80 30.75 -5.67
N ALA A 596 10.69 29.49 -6.13
CA ALA A 596 9.40 28.86 -6.40
C ALA A 596 8.58 28.56 -5.14
N THR A 597 9.21 28.15 -4.03
CA THR A 597 8.51 27.87 -2.76
C THR A 597 8.06 29.15 -2.09
N GLY A 598 8.87 30.22 -2.13
CA GLY A 598 8.50 31.54 -1.64
C GLY A 598 7.31 32.12 -2.42
N ALA A 599 7.38 32.14 -3.75
CA ALA A 599 6.29 32.63 -4.60
C ALA A 599 4.99 31.79 -4.45
N LEU A 600 5.10 30.49 -4.19
CA LEU A 600 3.96 29.63 -3.87
C LEU A 600 3.34 30.01 -2.51
N TYR A 601 4.17 30.14 -1.47
CA TYR A 601 3.72 30.57 -0.13
C TYR A 601 3.02 31.93 -0.19
N ASP A 602 3.61 32.93 -0.85
CA ASP A 602 3.06 34.29 -0.92
C ASP A 602 1.66 34.31 -1.57
N LYS A 603 1.45 33.51 -2.63
CA LYS A 603 0.14 33.38 -3.27
C LYS A 603 -0.89 32.67 -2.39
N LEU A 604 -0.51 31.55 -1.78
CA LEU A 604 -1.39 30.79 -0.89
C LEU A 604 -1.77 31.62 0.34
N HIS A 605 -0.81 32.34 0.93
CA HIS A 605 -1.04 33.21 2.07
C HIS A 605 -1.94 34.40 1.73
N ARG A 606 -1.74 35.06 0.57
CA ARG A 606 -2.60 36.15 0.11
C ARG A 606 -4.04 35.67 -0.12
N ALA A 607 -4.21 34.61 -0.93
CA ALA A 607 -5.53 34.04 -1.21
C ALA A 607 -6.27 33.59 0.07
N PHE A 608 -5.54 33.05 1.04
CA PHE A 608 -6.10 32.65 2.34
C PHE A 608 -6.48 33.86 3.22
N ASN A 609 -5.64 34.90 3.28
CA ASN A 609 -5.95 36.15 4.01
C ASN A 609 -7.22 36.81 3.46
N ASP A 610 -7.33 36.92 2.14
CA ASP A 610 -8.49 37.53 1.46
C ASP A 610 -9.78 36.76 1.74
N PHE A 611 -9.71 35.42 1.78
CA PHE A 611 -10.83 34.56 2.20
C PHE A 611 -11.17 34.71 3.69
N VAL A 612 -10.19 34.69 4.59
CA VAL A 612 -10.40 34.82 6.05
C VAL A 612 -11.00 36.18 6.43
N LYS A 613 -10.69 37.26 5.69
CA LYS A 613 -11.30 38.58 5.88
C LYS A 613 -12.80 38.61 5.60
N ASN A 614 -13.27 37.85 4.61
CA ASN A 614 -14.67 37.87 4.15
C ASN A 614 -15.16 36.44 3.82
N PRO A 615 -15.28 35.53 4.81
CA PRO A 615 -15.53 34.12 4.57
C PRO A 615 -16.94 33.88 4.01
N ASN A 616 -17.01 33.68 2.70
CA ASN A 616 -18.24 33.37 1.96
C ASN A 616 -17.93 32.45 0.76
N GLU A 617 -18.97 31.91 0.13
CA GLU A 617 -18.89 30.96 -0.99
C GLU A 617 -18.00 31.45 -2.15
N LYS A 618 -18.19 32.69 -2.62
CA LYS A 618 -17.39 33.27 -3.72
C LYS A 618 -15.94 33.52 -3.31
N ALA A 619 -15.72 33.94 -2.07
CA ALA A 619 -14.37 34.12 -1.54
C ALA A 619 -13.64 32.77 -1.40
N PHE A 620 -14.35 31.70 -1.03
CA PHE A 620 -13.80 30.34 -1.00
C PHE A 620 -13.47 29.82 -2.40
N GLU A 621 -14.39 30.00 -3.37
CA GLU A 621 -14.18 29.60 -4.76
C GLU A 621 -12.91 30.26 -5.34
N LEU A 622 -12.78 31.58 -5.15
CA LEU A 622 -11.61 32.36 -5.57
C LEU A 622 -10.33 31.88 -4.87
N PHE A 623 -10.37 31.68 -3.54
CA PHE A 623 -9.23 31.15 -2.78
C PHE A 623 -8.79 29.77 -3.28
N SER A 624 -9.73 28.86 -3.53
CA SER A 624 -9.47 27.51 -4.03
C SER A 624 -8.83 27.57 -5.43
N GLN A 625 -9.43 28.34 -6.35
CA GLN A 625 -8.93 28.49 -7.72
C GLN A 625 -7.52 29.10 -7.75
N GLN A 626 -7.30 30.19 -7.02
CA GLN A 626 -5.99 30.84 -6.93
C GLN A 626 -4.93 29.92 -6.31
N SER A 627 -5.29 29.18 -5.26
CA SER A 627 -4.39 28.26 -4.57
C SER A 627 -3.97 27.09 -5.47
N LEU A 628 -4.93 26.46 -6.16
CA LEU A 628 -4.66 25.36 -7.09
C LEU A 628 -3.83 25.82 -8.29
N ALA A 629 -4.16 26.98 -8.88
CA ALA A 629 -3.38 27.57 -9.97
C ALA A 629 -1.94 27.93 -9.54
N ALA A 630 -1.74 28.41 -8.29
CA ALA A 630 -0.42 28.64 -7.74
C ALA A 630 0.38 27.34 -7.58
N ILE A 631 -0.22 26.30 -6.99
CA ILE A 631 0.42 24.98 -6.82
C ILE A 631 0.85 24.42 -8.17
N GLN A 632 -0.06 24.39 -9.16
CA GLN A 632 0.22 23.89 -10.50
C GLN A 632 1.32 24.70 -11.22
N LYS A 633 1.32 26.04 -11.09
CA LYS A 633 2.36 26.90 -11.71
C LYS A 633 3.76 26.62 -11.14
N HIS A 634 3.87 26.39 -9.83
CA HIS A 634 5.17 26.28 -9.16
C HIS A 634 5.68 24.83 -9.05
N GLN A 635 4.81 23.81 -9.11
CA GLN A 635 5.18 22.38 -9.01
C GLN A 635 6.36 21.94 -9.91
N PRO A 636 6.46 22.28 -11.20
CA PRO A 636 7.54 21.78 -12.06
C PRO A 636 8.95 22.27 -11.66
N ALA A 637 9.04 23.43 -11.00
CA ALA A 637 10.31 23.93 -10.47
C ALA A 637 10.73 23.18 -9.19
N LEU A 638 9.74 22.79 -8.37
CA LEU A 638 9.93 22.08 -7.11
C LEU A 638 10.28 20.60 -7.35
N GLU A 639 9.69 19.96 -8.37
CA GLU A 639 9.94 18.56 -8.75
C GLU A 639 11.38 18.30 -9.21
N ARG A 640 12.06 19.31 -9.76
CA ARG A 640 13.47 19.22 -10.15
C ARG A 640 14.38 19.03 -8.94
N HIS A 641 13.97 19.47 -7.74
CA HIS A 641 14.76 19.37 -6.52
C HIS A 641 14.60 18.01 -5.80
N ARG A 642 14.94 16.91 -6.50
CA ARG A 642 14.65 15.52 -6.08
C ARG A 642 15.05 15.13 -4.65
N LYS A 643 16.10 15.71 -4.05
CA LYS A 643 16.63 15.30 -2.73
C LYS A 643 15.69 15.60 -1.56
N GLU A 644 15.01 16.76 -1.59
CA GLU A 644 14.09 17.18 -0.50
C GLU A 644 12.62 17.22 -0.95
N TYR A 645 12.33 16.90 -2.22
CA TYR A 645 10.97 16.93 -2.79
C TYR A 645 9.98 16.04 -2.03
N GLY A 646 10.42 14.95 -1.39
CA GLY A 646 9.55 14.05 -0.61
C GLY A 646 8.79 14.77 0.52
N GLN A 647 9.48 15.60 1.31
CA GLN A 647 8.86 16.40 2.39
C GLN A 647 7.96 17.50 1.82
N LEU A 648 8.43 18.20 0.78
CA LEU A 648 7.68 19.28 0.15
C LEU A 648 6.37 18.78 -0.49
N LYS A 649 6.40 17.58 -1.08
CA LYS A 649 5.20 16.91 -1.62
C LYS A 649 4.20 16.54 -0.54
N GLN A 650 4.64 16.19 0.67
CA GLN A 650 3.75 15.98 1.83
C GLN A 650 3.07 17.29 2.25
N ILE A 651 3.84 18.39 2.38
CA ILE A 651 3.30 19.72 2.73
C ILE A 651 2.27 20.16 1.67
N ILE A 652 2.60 20.09 0.38
CA ILE A 652 1.67 20.44 -0.71
C ILE A 652 0.44 19.53 -0.72
N GLY A 653 0.60 18.22 -0.47
CA GLY A 653 -0.51 17.28 -0.34
C GLY A 653 -1.47 17.66 0.80
N ASN A 654 -0.93 18.02 1.97
CA ASN A 654 -1.70 18.47 3.12
C ASN A 654 -2.43 19.80 2.84
N ILE A 655 -1.79 20.73 2.12
CA ILE A 655 -2.40 22.01 1.69
C ILE A 655 -3.59 21.74 0.76
N VAL A 656 -3.44 20.87 -0.26
CA VAL A 656 -4.55 20.49 -1.17
C VAL A 656 -5.68 19.81 -0.40
N LEU A 657 -5.35 18.86 0.48
CA LEU A 657 -6.34 18.16 1.32
C LEU A 657 -7.09 19.14 2.23
N ALA A 658 -6.40 20.13 2.80
CA ALA A 658 -7.02 21.15 3.63
C ALA A 658 -7.90 22.13 2.83
N ILE A 659 -7.55 22.50 1.59
CA ILE A 659 -8.44 23.29 0.70
C ILE A 659 -9.74 22.52 0.44
N VAL A 660 -9.65 21.23 0.08
CA VAL A 660 -10.81 20.34 -0.09
C VAL A 660 -11.61 20.23 1.21
N GLY A 661 -10.92 20.04 2.35
CA GLY A 661 -11.51 19.93 3.67
C GLY A 661 -12.27 21.18 4.12
N ILE A 662 -11.85 22.37 3.72
CA ILE A 662 -12.56 23.64 3.90
C ILE A 662 -13.76 23.71 2.93
N GLY A 663 -13.58 23.30 1.67
CA GLY A 663 -14.62 23.35 0.63
C GLY A 663 -15.86 22.50 0.89
N ILE A 664 -15.75 21.42 1.66
CA ILE A 664 -16.90 20.62 2.12
C ILE A 664 -17.92 21.49 2.90
N PHE A 665 -17.49 22.55 3.58
CA PHE A 665 -18.39 23.49 4.26
C PHE A 665 -19.05 24.53 3.33
N TYR A 666 -18.61 24.65 2.08
CA TYR A 666 -19.09 25.66 1.12
C TYR A 666 -19.72 25.08 -0.16
N GLY A 667 -19.66 23.76 -0.40
CA GLY A 667 -20.48 23.01 -1.37
C GLY A 667 -20.22 23.23 -2.87
N ALA A 668 -20.07 24.47 -3.31
CA ALA A 668 -20.14 24.85 -4.73
C ALA A 668 -18.95 24.40 -5.59
N ALA A 669 -17.73 24.40 -5.05
CA ALA A 669 -16.53 24.06 -5.82
C ALA A 669 -16.52 22.61 -6.36
N LEU A 670 -17.18 21.67 -5.65
CA LEU A 670 -17.34 20.28 -6.09
C LEU A 670 -18.35 20.17 -7.25
N MET A 671 -19.39 21.01 -7.26
CA MET A 671 -20.42 21.03 -8.30
C MET A 671 -19.88 21.57 -9.63
N ILE A 672 -19.06 22.63 -9.57
CA ILE A 672 -18.43 23.23 -10.76
C ILE A 672 -17.47 22.23 -11.44
N ASN A 673 -16.68 21.48 -10.66
CA ASN A 673 -15.79 20.47 -11.24
C ASN A 673 -16.57 19.34 -11.95
N ARG A 674 -17.66 18.86 -11.35
CA ARG A 674 -18.52 17.85 -11.97
C ARG A 674 -19.15 18.37 -13.26
N ALA A 675 -19.55 19.64 -13.31
CA ALA A 675 -20.13 20.27 -14.49
C ALA A 675 -19.12 20.48 -15.64
N VAL A 676 -17.84 20.72 -15.33
CA VAL A 676 -16.80 21.02 -16.34
C VAL A 676 -16.00 19.77 -16.76
N ASN A 677 -15.65 18.89 -15.82
CA ASN A 677 -14.72 17.77 -16.03
C ASN A 677 -15.33 16.37 -15.78
N GLY A 678 -16.63 16.29 -15.46
CA GLY A 678 -17.30 15.01 -15.18
C GLY A 678 -16.85 14.28 -13.91
N ARG A 679 -16.03 14.93 -13.06
CA ARG A 679 -15.46 14.36 -11.83
C ARG A 679 -15.64 15.35 -10.69
N TYR A 680 -15.80 14.86 -9.46
CA TYR A 680 -15.89 15.72 -8.28
C TYR A 680 -14.52 16.30 -7.86
N PHE A 681 -13.43 15.56 -8.06
CA PHE A 681 -12.07 15.96 -7.69
C PHE A 681 -11.19 16.29 -8.91
N PHE A 682 -10.38 17.34 -8.81
CA PHE A 682 -9.52 17.86 -9.88
C PHE A 682 -8.22 17.04 -10.06
N PHE A 683 -7.94 16.12 -9.13
CA PHE A 683 -6.83 15.17 -9.17
C PHE A 683 -7.38 13.77 -8.91
N ALA A 684 -6.66 12.73 -9.33
CA ALA A 684 -6.86 11.37 -8.83
C ALA A 684 -6.04 11.20 -7.52
N PRO A 685 -6.66 11.30 -6.32
CA PRO A 685 -5.89 11.35 -5.08
C PRO A 685 -5.55 9.91 -4.69
N LYS A 686 -4.25 9.59 -4.54
CA LYS A 686 -3.82 8.25 -4.08
C LYS A 686 -4.25 7.89 -2.64
N THR A 687 -4.96 8.79 -1.96
CA THR A 687 -5.53 8.64 -0.60
C THR A 687 -7.04 8.94 -0.51
N ALA A 688 -7.76 8.85 -1.62
CA ALA A 688 -8.78 7.82 -1.85
C ALA A 688 -9.73 7.33 -0.68
N GLN A 689 -9.31 7.21 0.58
CA GLN A 689 -10.20 7.00 1.75
C GLN A 689 -11.01 8.25 2.10
N ASP A 690 -10.42 9.45 1.98
CA ASP A 690 -11.15 10.71 2.20
C ASP A 690 -12.15 10.99 1.06
N VAL A 691 -11.81 10.55 -0.15
CA VAL A 691 -12.64 10.69 -1.36
C VAL A 691 -13.98 9.99 -1.19
N SER A 692 -14.01 8.73 -0.74
CA SER A 692 -15.27 7.97 -0.65
C SER A 692 -16.21 8.45 0.46
N LYS A 693 -15.66 8.98 1.57
CA LYS A 693 -16.47 9.66 2.59
C LYS A 693 -17.13 10.93 2.04
N ILE A 694 -16.39 11.73 1.27
CA ILE A 694 -16.94 12.93 0.64
C ILE A 694 -17.96 12.55 -0.44
N GLU A 695 -17.67 11.58 -1.30
CA GLU A 695 -18.60 11.13 -2.36
C GLU A 695 -19.93 10.60 -1.81
N LYS A 696 -19.92 9.92 -0.65
CA LYS A 696 -21.14 9.50 0.04
C LYS A 696 -21.96 10.64 0.64
N MET A 697 -21.34 11.77 1.00
CA MET A 697 -22.02 12.96 1.53
C MET A 697 -22.59 13.88 0.43
N ILE A 698 -22.16 13.75 -0.83
CA ILE A 698 -22.57 14.66 -1.91
C ILE A 698 -24.08 14.64 -2.24
N PRO A 699 -24.81 13.51 -2.21
CA PRO A 699 -26.27 13.51 -2.44
C PRO A 699 -27.06 14.33 -1.42
N GLU A 700 -26.50 14.56 -0.23
CA GLU A 700 -27.16 15.21 0.90
C GLU A 700 -26.98 16.74 0.90
N ILE A 701 -25.98 17.25 0.17
CA ILE A 701 -25.58 18.67 0.13
C ILE A 701 -26.20 19.42 -1.06
N ALA A 702 -26.91 18.74 -1.96
CA ALA A 702 -27.57 19.35 -3.11
C ALA A 702 -28.68 20.32 -2.68
N PRO A 703 -28.58 21.65 -2.95
CA PRO A 703 -29.63 22.59 -2.58
C PRO A 703 -30.85 22.37 -3.47
N GLU A 704 -31.99 22.03 -2.85
CA GLU A 704 -33.26 22.09 -3.56
C GLU A 704 -33.61 23.56 -3.85
N ASN A 705 -33.77 23.88 -5.12
CA ASN A 705 -34.36 25.14 -5.52
C ASN A 705 -35.23 24.94 -6.77
N LYS A 706 -36.54 24.81 -6.55
CA LYS A 706 -37.56 25.23 -7.51
C LYS A 706 -38.66 26.02 -6.79
N SER A 707 -39.07 27.09 -7.47
CA SER A 707 -40.28 27.90 -7.27
C SER A 707 -40.46 28.62 -5.92
N THR A 708 -39.95 29.86 -5.88
CA THR A 708 -40.79 31.04 -5.58
C THR A 708 -40.21 32.31 -6.20
N PHE A 709 -40.24 32.40 -7.53
CA PHE A 709 -40.76 33.53 -8.33
C PHE A 709 -40.77 33.14 -9.81
#